data_AF-A0A9E2USZ0-F1
#
_entry.id   AF-A0A9E2USZ0-F1
#
_cell.length_a   1.000
_cell.length_b   1.000
_cell.length_c   1.000
_cell.angle_alpha   90.00
_cell.angle_beta   90.00
_cell.angle_gamma   90.00
#
_symmetry.space_group_name_H-M   'P 1'
#
loop_
_entity.id
_entity.type
_entity.pdbx_description
1 polymer ?
#
loop_
_entity_poly.entity_id
_entity_poly.type
_entity_poly.pdbx_seq_one_letter_code
_entity_poly.pdbx_strand_id
1 'polypeptide(L)'
;MTENDRPKILIVDDVNENLHVMMNILRDSYAIVAATSGSKALELAERSPPPDLILLDIKMPEMDGYEVLHRLKSTPATADIPVIFVTALSESTDEAKGLKMGAADYITKPVNPDLLKLRVLTQLELHRYRRKPKLTDTRTGGVTSVSPCILVVDDVPENIHELISVLTDEYRIVVANNGPKAIEQVLGNTPPDLILLDIMMPEMDGYEVCRRIKATAEGNRIPIIFVSVVDSTMDKVKAFSIGAADYITKPFDIDEVRARVHTHLELSLLHRYFEQQVEQRTTSLRDANIELRESREKYRVLTESINDVIWAVDAETLRFLYVSPSITTLSGYTPDEIMAGPFETLLHPDKAERIKANISRHLAAFKDGSKDPGHFRTEEIELSCKDGSKVWTEIVTNFYSNAQNGRVEILGVTRNINERKKAEERIRFLANFDHLTGLPNRAELQEHFLHALEQSRRNSKHLALMYLDLDHFKNINDTLGHTFGDQLLLEVAKRVRAFIHEEDTVSRQGGDEFILVFPDMNEDGAARMASALIENIALPFEIEGQEIIITPSIGIAIYPNDGEDFEVLLKNADTAMYRVKQDSHNDFRFFAMEMQAHSARTLLLSNAMRHALSRNQLQLHYQPQVSLKDGKVVGAEALLRWMHPELGTISPAEFIPIAEESGQIVQIGEWVLRTAVRQQKDWLDLGLPPIVMAVNLSATQFRHPNLPELVSGILAEVGLPPQHLELELTEAVTMDDPQAAIMMMDKLHECGIRMSIDDFGTGYSSLSYLKRFKVYKLKIDQSFVRDITTDPDDKAIVTAIINMASSLGMQTIAEGVETASQLEYLRSQGCNEVQGYYYSKPLPAAQFESFLRKNA
;
A
#
# COMPACT_ATOMS: atom_id res chain seq x y z
N MET A 1 -55.13 43.40 -3.03
CA MET A 1 -55.77 42.65 -4.14
C MET A 1 -56.31 43.67 -5.12
N THR A 2 -55.90 43.61 -6.38
CA THR A 2 -56.51 44.38 -7.47
C THR A 2 -57.99 44.00 -7.60
N GLU A 3 -58.85 44.90 -8.08
CA GLU A 3 -60.30 44.66 -8.25
C GLU A 3 -60.63 43.39 -9.06
N ASN A 4 -59.67 42.91 -9.87
CA ASN A 4 -59.77 41.77 -10.77
C ASN A 4 -59.58 40.38 -10.13
N ASP A 5 -59.33 40.31 -8.82
CA ASP A 5 -59.02 39.05 -8.10
C ASP A 5 -60.07 38.71 -7.01
N ARG A 6 -61.19 39.45 -6.98
CA ARG A 6 -62.31 39.21 -6.04
C ARG A 6 -63.31 38.22 -6.64
N PRO A 7 -63.84 37.25 -5.87
CA PRO A 7 -64.88 36.35 -6.35
C PRO A 7 -66.10 37.13 -6.87
N LYS A 8 -66.67 36.69 -7.98
CA LYS A 8 -67.75 37.38 -8.68
C LYS A 8 -69.10 36.81 -8.27
N ILE A 9 -69.96 37.63 -7.69
CA ILE A 9 -71.30 37.23 -7.24
C ILE A 9 -72.36 37.88 -8.12
N LEU A 10 -73.28 37.08 -8.66
CA LEU A 10 -74.45 37.57 -9.40
C LEU A 10 -75.66 37.62 -8.46
N ILE A 11 -76.26 38.80 -8.28
CA ILE A 11 -77.45 38.99 -7.46
C ILE A 11 -78.65 39.22 -8.37
N VAL A 12 -79.72 38.44 -8.19
CA VAL A 12 -80.90 38.45 -9.05
C VAL A 12 -82.14 38.70 -8.19
N ASP A 13 -82.81 39.83 -8.42
CA ASP A 13 -84.03 40.22 -7.71
C ASP A 13 -84.77 41.27 -8.57
N ASP A 14 -86.09 41.14 -8.72
CA ASP A 14 -86.89 42.07 -9.54
C ASP A 14 -87.16 43.40 -8.83
N VAL A 15 -86.97 43.45 -7.51
CA VAL A 15 -87.11 44.65 -6.70
C VAL A 15 -85.74 45.33 -6.50
N ASN A 16 -85.58 46.52 -7.10
CA ASN A 16 -84.32 47.29 -7.05
C ASN A 16 -83.84 47.60 -5.62
N GLU A 17 -84.74 47.75 -4.65
CA GLU A 17 -84.39 48.00 -3.25
C GLU A 17 -83.63 46.81 -2.64
N ASN A 18 -84.07 45.57 -2.91
CA ASN A 18 -83.43 44.35 -2.42
C ASN A 18 -82.02 44.18 -3.02
N LEU A 19 -81.86 44.45 -4.33
CA LEU A 19 -80.56 44.47 -5.00
C LEU A 19 -79.61 45.45 -4.31
N HIS A 20 -80.06 46.67 -4.03
CA HIS A 20 -79.23 47.69 -3.41
C HIS A 20 -78.77 47.30 -2.00
N VAL A 21 -79.67 46.70 -1.21
CA VAL A 21 -79.34 46.19 0.13
C VAL A 21 -78.27 45.10 0.08
N MET A 22 -78.48 44.05 -0.73
CA MET A 22 -77.52 42.94 -0.83
C MET A 22 -76.17 43.36 -1.43
N MET A 23 -76.18 44.26 -2.42
CA MET A 23 -74.96 44.87 -2.97
C MET A 23 -74.17 45.60 -1.88
N ASN A 24 -74.84 46.45 -1.08
CA ASN A 24 -74.17 47.21 -0.04
C ASN A 24 -73.54 46.31 1.04
N ILE A 25 -74.17 45.17 1.34
CA ILE A 25 -73.63 44.20 2.30
C ILE A 25 -72.35 43.52 1.76
N LEU A 26 -72.30 43.18 0.47
CA LEU A 26 -71.26 42.30 -0.11
C LEU A 26 -70.16 43.01 -0.90
N ARG A 27 -70.36 44.26 -1.35
CA ARG A 27 -69.45 44.99 -2.24
C ARG A 27 -68.02 45.16 -1.70
N ASP A 28 -67.86 45.18 -0.38
CA ASP A 28 -66.54 45.40 0.24
C ASP A 28 -65.62 44.19 0.03
N SER A 29 -66.19 42.99 -0.11
CA SER A 29 -65.46 41.72 -0.19
C SER A 29 -65.51 41.04 -1.56
N TYR A 30 -66.53 41.32 -2.39
CA TYR A 30 -66.79 40.59 -3.63
C TYR A 30 -67.05 41.52 -4.82
N ALA A 31 -66.82 41.03 -6.04
CA ALA A 31 -67.18 41.73 -7.27
C ALA A 31 -68.65 41.43 -7.61
N ILE A 32 -69.53 42.43 -7.53
CA ILE A 32 -70.98 42.21 -7.65
C ILE A 32 -71.48 42.54 -9.06
N VAL A 33 -72.29 41.65 -9.61
CA VAL A 33 -73.11 41.86 -10.81
C VAL A 33 -74.57 41.69 -10.43
N ALA A 34 -75.49 42.44 -11.03
CA ALA A 34 -76.91 42.23 -10.78
C ALA A 34 -77.77 42.09 -12.02
N ALA A 35 -78.89 41.39 -11.85
CA ALA A 35 -79.94 41.20 -12.81
C ALA A 35 -81.30 41.49 -12.17
N THR A 36 -82.19 42.15 -12.91
CA THR A 36 -83.56 42.46 -12.47
C THR A 36 -84.61 41.50 -13.02
N SER A 37 -84.18 40.45 -13.74
CA SER A 37 -85.07 39.43 -14.31
C SER A 37 -84.33 38.10 -14.49
N GLY A 38 -85.08 36.98 -14.48
CA GLY A 38 -84.53 35.64 -14.70
C GLY A 38 -83.86 35.47 -16.07
N SER A 39 -84.43 36.08 -17.13
CA SER A 39 -83.84 36.06 -18.48
C SER A 39 -82.47 36.74 -18.52
N LYS A 40 -82.32 37.89 -17.83
CA LYS A 40 -81.04 38.59 -17.75
C LYS A 40 -80.02 37.85 -16.87
N ALA A 41 -80.49 37.16 -15.84
CA ALA A 41 -79.64 36.34 -14.98
C ALA A 41 -78.95 35.20 -15.75
N LEU A 42 -79.69 34.48 -16.59
CA LEU A 42 -79.13 33.41 -17.43
C LEU A 42 -78.08 33.94 -18.41
N GLU A 43 -78.36 35.07 -19.07
CA GLU A 43 -77.39 35.73 -19.97
C GLU A 43 -76.10 36.11 -19.23
N LEU A 44 -76.21 36.64 -18.01
CA LEU A 44 -75.06 37.05 -17.21
C LEU A 44 -74.29 35.87 -16.61
N ALA A 45 -74.95 34.75 -16.32
CA ALA A 45 -74.34 33.53 -15.83
C ALA A 45 -73.43 32.85 -16.86
N GLU A 46 -73.75 32.97 -18.16
CA GLU A 46 -72.98 32.39 -19.26
C GLU A 46 -71.81 33.27 -19.73
N ARG A 47 -71.73 34.54 -19.30
CA ARG A 47 -70.62 35.43 -19.69
C ARG A 47 -69.30 34.97 -19.09
N SER A 48 -68.20 35.13 -19.83
CA SER A 48 -66.85 34.87 -19.32
C SER A 48 -66.20 36.13 -18.72
N PRO A 49 -65.66 36.10 -17.49
CA PRO A 49 -65.71 34.97 -16.55
C PRO A 49 -67.10 34.80 -15.92
N PRO A 50 -67.57 33.54 -15.74
CA PRO A 50 -68.86 33.27 -15.11
C PRO A 50 -68.85 33.71 -13.64
N PRO A 51 -70.02 33.97 -13.03
CA PRO A 51 -70.09 34.21 -11.61
C PRO A 51 -69.63 32.97 -10.82
N ASP A 52 -68.96 33.20 -9.71
CA ASP A 52 -68.54 32.16 -8.75
C ASP A 52 -69.69 31.74 -7.82
N LEU A 53 -70.72 32.57 -7.68
CA LEU A 53 -71.94 32.29 -6.91
C LEU A 53 -73.12 33.16 -7.38
N ILE A 54 -74.35 32.64 -7.30
CA ILE A 54 -75.57 33.36 -7.66
C ILE A 54 -76.48 33.48 -6.43
N LEU A 55 -76.90 34.70 -6.07
CA LEU A 55 -78.02 34.96 -5.16
C LEU A 55 -79.28 35.17 -6.00
N LEU A 56 -80.32 34.38 -5.77
CA LEU A 56 -81.48 34.33 -6.67
C LEU A 56 -82.80 34.51 -5.92
N ASP A 57 -83.56 35.54 -6.24
CA ASP A 57 -84.92 35.69 -5.73
C ASP A 57 -85.84 34.62 -6.31
N ILE A 58 -86.73 34.07 -5.48
CA ILE A 58 -87.68 33.04 -5.93
C ILE A 58 -88.84 33.67 -6.70
N LYS A 59 -89.39 34.78 -6.21
CA LYS A 59 -90.61 35.39 -6.76
C LYS A 59 -90.26 36.52 -7.72
N MET A 60 -90.12 36.19 -9.00
CA MET A 60 -89.87 37.16 -10.07
C MET A 60 -90.93 37.06 -11.18
N PRO A 61 -91.28 38.18 -11.85
CA PRO A 61 -92.20 38.18 -12.98
C PRO A 61 -91.59 37.49 -14.21
N GLU A 62 -92.48 36.95 -15.07
CA GLU A 62 -92.18 36.19 -16.30
C GLU A 62 -91.53 34.81 -16.07
N MET A 63 -90.48 34.73 -15.26
CA MET A 63 -89.74 33.51 -14.95
C MET A 63 -89.37 33.51 -13.47
N ASP A 64 -89.88 32.53 -12.73
CA ASP A 64 -89.59 32.40 -11.30
C ASP A 64 -88.16 31.86 -11.06
N GLY A 65 -87.66 32.01 -9.82
CA GLY A 65 -86.32 31.57 -9.46
C GLY A 65 -86.12 30.06 -9.57
N TYR A 66 -87.17 29.25 -9.46
CA TYR A 66 -87.08 27.80 -9.63
C TYR A 66 -86.80 27.42 -11.08
N GLU A 67 -87.48 28.08 -12.03
CA GLU A 67 -87.24 27.88 -13.46
C GLU A 67 -85.84 28.37 -13.88
N VAL A 68 -85.37 29.48 -13.33
CA VAL A 68 -83.99 29.96 -13.54
C VAL A 68 -82.98 28.93 -13.03
N LEU A 69 -83.14 28.41 -11.80
CA LEU A 69 -82.27 27.39 -11.24
C LEU A 69 -82.24 26.13 -12.11
N HIS A 70 -83.41 25.64 -12.55
CA HIS A 70 -83.49 24.44 -13.39
C HIS A 70 -82.69 24.59 -14.69
N ARG A 71 -82.78 25.77 -15.34
CA ARG A 71 -82.01 26.07 -16.54
C ARG A 71 -80.51 26.18 -16.25
N LEU A 72 -80.12 26.87 -15.17
CA LEU A 72 -78.71 26.95 -14.76
C LEU A 72 -78.09 25.57 -14.52
N LYS A 73 -78.83 24.67 -13.87
CA LYS A 73 -78.38 23.30 -13.56
C LYS A 73 -78.39 22.35 -14.76
N SER A 74 -79.23 22.62 -15.76
CA SER A 74 -79.29 21.83 -16.99
C SER A 74 -78.23 22.21 -18.03
N THR A 75 -77.62 23.40 -17.91
CA THR A 75 -76.58 23.88 -18.83
C THR A 75 -75.18 23.55 -18.31
N PRO A 76 -74.35 22.75 -19.02
CA PRO A 76 -73.04 22.31 -18.52
C PRO A 76 -72.07 23.44 -18.13
N ALA A 77 -72.14 24.59 -18.80
CA ALA A 77 -71.28 25.75 -18.51
C ALA A 77 -71.62 26.45 -17.18
N THR A 78 -72.87 26.33 -16.71
CA THR A 78 -73.37 27.00 -15.50
C THR A 78 -73.79 26.04 -14.39
N ALA A 79 -73.85 24.73 -14.67
CA ALA A 79 -74.37 23.72 -13.75
C ALA A 79 -73.63 23.69 -12.40
N ASP A 80 -72.32 23.90 -12.44
CA ASP A 80 -71.47 23.85 -11.25
C ASP A 80 -71.54 25.12 -10.39
N ILE A 81 -72.16 26.20 -10.87
CA ILE A 81 -72.24 27.46 -10.13
C ILE A 81 -73.20 27.28 -8.93
N PRO A 82 -72.77 27.57 -7.70
CA PRO A 82 -73.63 27.48 -6.53
C PRO A 82 -74.69 28.60 -6.57
N VAL A 83 -75.94 28.24 -6.27
CA VAL A 83 -77.07 29.17 -6.25
C VAL A 83 -77.67 29.20 -4.86
N ILE A 84 -77.73 30.38 -4.23
CA ILE A 84 -78.39 30.61 -2.95
C ILE A 84 -79.71 31.32 -3.23
N PHE A 85 -80.83 30.74 -2.82
CA PHE A 85 -82.12 31.41 -2.94
C PHE A 85 -82.27 32.55 -1.94
N VAL A 86 -82.97 33.61 -2.32
CA VAL A 86 -83.40 34.69 -1.43
C VAL A 86 -84.93 34.70 -1.47
N THR A 87 -85.61 34.58 -0.31
CA THR A 87 -87.06 34.35 -0.28
C THR A 87 -87.79 35.15 0.79
N ALA A 88 -89.03 35.60 0.51
CA ALA A 88 -89.92 36.24 1.48
C ALA A 88 -91.07 35.28 1.86
N LEU A 89 -91.08 34.86 3.14
CA LEU A 89 -92.17 34.24 3.93
C LEU A 89 -92.31 32.70 3.99
N SER A 90 -92.00 32.17 5.19
CA SER A 90 -92.88 31.51 6.19
C SER A 90 -93.63 30.20 5.90
N GLU A 91 -93.31 29.43 4.87
CA GLU A 91 -93.69 28.01 4.80
C GLU A 91 -92.44 27.15 4.55
N SER A 92 -92.18 26.17 5.44
CA SER A 92 -91.02 25.26 5.37
C SER A 92 -90.96 24.43 4.07
N THR A 93 -92.04 24.40 3.29
CA THR A 93 -92.16 23.64 2.04
C THR A 93 -91.38 24.20 0.86
N ASP A 94 -91.08 25.50 0.84
CA ASP A 94 -90.36 26.14 -0.28
C ASP A 94 -88.82 25.97 -0.18
N GLU A 95 -88.28 25.90 1.03
CA GLU A 95 -86.82 25.75 1.29
C GLU A 95 -86.32 24.36 0.86
N ALA A 96 -87.06 23.32 1.24
CA ALA A 96 -86.77 21.93 0.85
C ALA A 96 -86.87 21.69 -0.66
N LYS A 97 -87.83 22.36 -1.32
CA LYS A 97 -88.02 22.28 -2.78
C LYS A 97 -86.81 22.85 -3.53
N GLY A 98 -86.26 23.98 -3.06
CA GLY A 98 -85.09 24.60 -3.67
C GLY A 98 -83.84 23.72 -3.58
N LEU A 99 -83.59 23.12 -2.42
CA LEU A 99 -82.48 22.19 -2.22
C LEU A 99 -82.60 20.93 -3.10
N LYS A 100 -83.80 20.35 -3.23
CA LYS A 100 -84.07 19.22 -4.15
C LYS A 100 -83.75 19.52 -5.61
N MET A 101 -83.95 20.76 -6.03
CA MET A 101 -83.67 21.22 -7.39
C MET A 101 -82.19 21.54 -7.62
N GLY A 102 -81.33 21.38 -6.61
CA GLY A 102 -79.90 21.60 -6.69
C GLY A 102 -79.45 23.00 -6.30
N ALA A 103 -80.28 23.77 -5.58
CA ALA A 103 -79.82 24.99 -4.92
C ALA A 103 -78.75 24.63 -3.88
N ALA A 104 -77.77 25.51 -3.73
CA ALA A 104 -76.69 25.36 -2.78
C ALA A 104 -77.12 25.77 -1.36
N ASP A 105 -78.00 26.77 -1.23
CA ASP A 105 -78.49 27.27 0.06
C ASP A 105 -79.70 28.22 -0.11
N TYR A 106 -80.22 28.80 0.97
CA TYR A 106 -81.24 29.87 0.95
C TYR A 106 -81.09 30.91 2.08
N ILE A 107 -81.69 32.09 1.88
CA ILE A 107 -81.70 33.24 2.79
C ILE A 107 -83.10 33.83 2.84
N THR A 108 -83.60 34.10 4.05
CA THR A 108 -84.91 34.72 4.28
C THR A 108 -84.83 36.26 4.22
N LYS A 109 -85.86 36.91 3.68
CA LYS A 109 -86.09 38.36 3.69
C LYS A 109 -86.90 38.74 4.95
N PRO A 110 -86.55 39.84 5.67
CA PRO A 110 -85.50 40.81 5.38
C PRO A 110 -84.09 40.22 5.60
N VAL A 111 -83.17 40.54 4.69
CA VAL A 111 -81.83 39.94 4.65
C VAL A 111 -80.98 40.42 5.83
N ASN A 112 -80.49 39.48 6.63
CA ASN A 112 -79.51 39.78 7.67
C ASN A 112 -78.07 39.86 7.08
N PRO A 113 -77.33 40.97 7.29
CA PRO A 113 -76.01 41.17 6.70
C PRO A 113 -74.97 40.11 7.04
N ASP A 114 -74.93 39.68 8.30
CA ASP A 114 -73.91 38.76 8.79
C ASP A 114 -74.17 37.34 8.29
N LEU A 115 -75.44 36.92 8.31
CA LEU A 115 -75.86 35.62 7.77
C LEU A 115 -75.62 35.51 6.27
N LEU A 116 -75.91 36.59 5.52
CA LEU A 116 -75.66 36.65 4.07
C LEU A 116 -74.17 36.45 3.76
N LYS A 117 -73.28 37.20 4.42
CA LYS A 117 -71.83 37.09 4.21
C LYS A 117 -71.32 35.69 4.46
N LEU A 118 -71.81 35.05 5.52
CA LEU A 118 -71.34 33.74 5.92
C LEU A 118 -71.78 32.62 4.96
N ARG A 119 -73.06 32.59 4.55
CA ARG A 119 -73.55 31.60 3.58
C ARG A 119 -72.83 31.72 2.25
N VAL A 120 -72.61 32.96 1.79
CA VAL A 120 -71.83 33.25 0.59
C VAL A 120 -70.40 32.72 0.73
N LEU A 121 -69.71 33.00 1.84
CA LEU A 121 -68.34 32.56 2.09
C LEU A 121 -68.23 31.03 2.08
N THR A 122 -69.15 30.36 2.77
CA THR A 122 -69.20 28.88 2.86
C THR A 122 -69.34 28.23 1.49
N GLN A 123 -70.26 28.73 0.67
CA GLN A 123 -70.52 28.18 -0.67
C GLN A 123 -69.40 28.50 -1.67
N LEU A 124 -68.75 29.66 -1.55
CA LEU A 124 -67.57 30.00 -2.36
C LEU A 124 -66.38 29.11 -2.02
N GLU A 125 -66.16 28.78 -0.74
CA GLU A 125 -65.12 27.83 -0.34
C GLU A 125 -65.40 26.45 -0.93
N LEU A 126 -66.61 25.91 -0.75
CA LEU A 126 -67.06 24.65 -1.34
C LEU A 126 -66.83 24.60 -2.86
N HIS A 127 -67.23 25.65 -3.57
CA HIS A 127 -67.08 25.72 -5.02
C HIS A 127 -65.60 25.78 -5.45
N ARG A 128 -64.76 26.53 -4.73
CA ARG A 128 -63.30 26.56 -4.97
C ARG A 128 -62.64 25.20 -4.74
N TYR A 129 -63.09 24.45 -3.74
CA TYR A 129 -62.58 23.10 -3.47
C TYR A 129 -62.95 22.11 -4.58
N ARG A 130 -64.20 22.15 -5.08
CA ARG A 130 -64.67 21.27 -6.17
C ARG A 130 -63.98 21.51 -7.52
N ARG A 131 -63.44 22.71 -7.77
CA ARG A 131 -62.80 23.11 -9.05
C ARG A 131 -61.29 22.78 -9.17
N LYS A 132 -60.60 22.30 -8.13
CA LYS A 132 -59.19 21.85 -8.27
C LYS A 132 -59.12 20.51 -9.04
N PRO A 133 -58.21 20.33 -10.03
CA PRO A 133 -58.26 19.19 -10.93
C PRO A 133 -57.84 17.85 -10.28
N LYS A 134 -58.75 16.86 -10.44
CA LYS A 134 -58.64 15.38 -10.40
C LYS A 134 -58.12 14.69 -9.13
N LEU A 135 -59.07 14.28 -8.28
CA LEU A 135 -59.24 12.87 -7.90
C LEU A 135 -60.23 12.25 -8.89
N THR A 136 -59.73 11.73 -10.01
CA THR A 136 -60.48 10.77 -10.83
C THR A 136 -59.76 9.44 -10.76
N ASP A 137 -60.54 8.39 -10.51
CA ASP A 137 -60.19 6.98 -10.33
C ASP A 137 -59.52 6.56 -9.02
N THR A 138 -60.35 6.42 -7.98
CA THR A 138 -60.26 5.30 -7.03
C THR A 138 -61.66 4.93 -6.55
N ARG A 139 -62.54 4.55 -7.49
CA ARG A 139 -63.67 3.65 -7.19
C ARG A 139 -63.31 2.22 -7.62
N THR A 140 -62.16 1.71 -7.18
CA THR A 140 -61.82 0.28 -7.21
C THR A 140 -60.57 0.05 -6.35
N GLY A 141 -60.74 0.03 -5.03
CA GLY A 141 -59.65 -0.32 -4.11
C GLY A 141 -60.17 -0.34 -2.69
N GLY A 142 -60.38 -1.54 -2.16
CA GLY A 142 -61.13 -1.79 -0.93
C GLY A 142 -60.70 -0.95 0.26
N VAL A 143 -61.60 -0.08 0.71
CA VAL A 143 -61.67 0.39 2.08
C VAL A 143 -63.03 -0.08 2.59
N THR A 144 -63.01 -0.88 3.65
CA THR A 144 -64.20 -1.31 4.38
C THR A 144 -65.13 -0.12 4.62
N SER A 145 -66.36 -0.21 4.11
CA SER A 145 -67.39 0.81 4.24
C SER A 145 -67.79 1.00 5.71
N VAL A 146 -67.11 1.89 6.41
CA VAL A 146 -67.60 2.38 7.71
C VAL A 146 -68.46 3.60 7.39
N SER A 147 -69.77 3.49 7.61
CA SER A 147 -70.68 4.62 7.45
C SER A 147 -70.25 5.76 8.41
N PRO A 148 -70.21 7.02 7.95
CA PRO A 148 -69.80 8.15 8.77
C PRO A 148 -70.63 8.23 10.06
N CYS A 149 -69.98 8.59 11.16
CA CYS A 149 -70.62 8.63 12.47
C CYS A 149 -71.16 10.02 12.77
N ILE A 150 -72.47 10.15 12.99
CA ILE A 150 -73.10 11.41 13.39
C ILE A 150 -73.48 11.32 14.87
N LEU A 151 -73.05 12.29 15.66
CA LEU A 151 -73.49 12.45 17.03
C LEU A 151 -74.69 13.39 17.08
N VAL A 152 -75.86 12.88 17.46
CA VAL A 152 -77.07 13.68 17.72
C VAL A 152 -77.16 13.98 19.20
N VAL A 153 -77.21 15.27 19.55
CA VAL A 153 -77.25 15.76 20.93
C VAL A 153 -78.50 16.59 21.13
N ASP A 154 -79.46 16.08 21.90
CA ASP A 154 -80.72 16.76 22.20
C ASP A 154 -81.30 16.17 23.50
N ASP A 155 -81.86 17.00 24.38
CA ASP A 155 -82.43 16.56 25.66
C ASP A 155 -83.88 16.08 25.52
N VAL A 156 -84.54 16.39 24.40
CA VAL A 156 -85.91 15.99 24.09
C VAL A 156 -85.91 14.69 23.24
N PRO A 157 -86.43 13.56 23.77
CA PRO A 157 -86.40 12.27 23.07
C PRO A 157 -87.09 12.25 21.71
N GLU A 158 -88.15 13.05 21.54
CA GLU A 158 -88.89 13.17 20.28
C GLU A 158 -88.00 13.70 19.14
N ASN A 159 -87.18 14.73 19.42
CA ASN A 159 -86.27 15.32 18.42
C ASN A 159 -85.18 14.33 18.01
N ILE A 160 -84.64 13.57 18.97
CA ILE A 160 -83.67 12.50 18.71
C ILE A 160 -84.30 11.46 17.79
N HIS A 161 -85.53 11.02 18.08
CA HIS A 161 -86.21 10.00 17.31
C HIS A 161 -86.47 10.45 15.86
N GLU A 162 -86.86 11.71 15.69
CA GLU A 162 -87.08 12.32 14.37
C GLU A 162 -85.78 12.36 13.55
N LEU A 163 -84.68 12.86 14.12
CA LEU A 163 -83.36 12.90 13.45
C LEU A 163 -82.80 11.49 13.16
N ILE A 164 -83.01 10.53 14.06
CA ILE A 164 -82.64 9.13 13.83
C ILE A 164 -83.41 8.55 12.66
N SER A 165 -84.73 8.77 12.61
CA SER A 165 -85.58 8.23 11.53
C SER A 165 -85.16 8.73 10.14
N VAL A 166 -84.56 9.92 10.08
CA VAL A 166 -84.13 10.57 8.84
C VAL A 166 -82.73 10.16 8.39
N LEU A 167 -81.80 9.94 9.33
CA LEU A 167 -80.37 9.82 9.03
C LEU A 167 -79.82 8.38 9.13
N THR A 168 -80.55 7.45 9.74
CA THR A 168 -80.04 6.08 10.01
C THR A 168 -79.81 5.27 8.73
N ASP A 169 -80.50 5.61 7.64
CA ASP A 169 -80.37 4.91 6.36
C ASP A 169 -78.99 5.10 5.71
N GLU A 170 -78.30 6.21 6.02
CA GLU A 170 -77.04 6.59 5.38
C GLU A 170 -75.85 6.68 6.36
N TYR A 171 -76.12 6.92 7.65
CA TYR A 171 -75.08 7.24 8.64
C TYR A 171 -75.21 6.41 9.92
N ARG A 172 -74.08 6.17 10.59
CA ARG A 172 -74.06 5.57 11.92
C ARG A 172 -74.38 6.65 12.94
N ILE A 173 -75.50 6.53 13.67
CA ILE A 173 -75.90 7.55 14.64
C ILE A 173 -75.50 7.15 16.05
N VAL A 174 -74.88 8.09 16.77
CA VAL A 174 -74.63 8.03 18.21
C VAL A 174 -75.45 9.14 18.85
N VAL A 175 -76.00 8.90 20.04
CA VAL A 175 -76.87 9.86 20.72
C VAL A 175 -76.25 10.26 22.06
N ALA A 176 -76.34 11.55 22.37
CA ALA A 176 -76.17 12.07 23.71
C ALA A 176 -77.42 12.87 24.11
N ASN A 177 -77.88 12.70 25.35
CA ASN A 177 -79.08 13.38 25.84
C ASN A 177 -78.79 14.61 26.73
N ASN A 178 -77.52 15.02 26.81
CA ASN A 178 -77.08 16.23 27.50
C ASN A 178 -75.65 16.62 27.06
N GLY A 179 -75.25 17.85 27.38
CA GLY A 179 -73.94 18.40 27.02
C GLY A 179 -72.72 17.62 27.56
N PRO A 180 -72.65 17.23 28.84
CA PRO A 180 -71.52 16.49 29.39
C PRO A 180 -71.25 15.15 28.67
N LYS A 181 -72.30 14.38 28.37
CA LYS A 181 -72.17 13.12 27.62
C LYS A 181 -71.71 13.34 26.18
N ALA A 182 -72.16 14.44 25.55
CA ALA A 182 -71.71 14.77 24.20
C ALA A 182 -70.19 15.02 24.16
N ILE A 183 -69.66 15.75 25.15
CA ILE A 183 -68.21 16.00 25.26
C ILE A 183 -67.45 14.68 25.52
N GLU A 184 -67.95 13.82 26.41
CA GLU A 184 -67.36 12.51 26.68
C GLU A 184 -67.28 11.64 25.42
N GLN A 185 -68.34 11.62 24.61
CA GLN A 185 -68.37 10.85 23.36
C GLN A 185 -67.41 11.40 22.29
N VAL A 186 -67.20 12.73 22.24
CA VAL A 186 -66.24 13.35 21.33
C VAL A 186 -64.80 13.09 21.76
N LEU A 187 -64.52 13.07 23.06
CA LEU A 187 -63.19 12.80 23.61
C LEU A 187 -62.89 11.31 23.82
N GLY A 188 -63.86 10.44 23.51
CA GLY A 188 -63.71 8.99 23.61
C GLY A 188 -62.90 8.39 22.45
N ASN A 189 -62.69 7.06 22.50
CA ASN A 189 -61.84 6.35 21.52
C ASN A 189 -62.35 6.37 20.07
N THR A 190 -63.59 6.78 19.81
CA THR A 190 -64.18 6.86 18.46
C THR A 190 -64.95 8.17 18.32
N PRO A 191 -64.29 9.29 17.99
CA PRO A 191 -64.96 10.57 17.80
C PRO A 191 -65.94 10.53 16.63
N PRO A 192 -67.04 11.30 16.67
CA PRO A 192 -67.96 11.42 15.55
C PRO A 192 -67.36 12.24 14.40
N ASP A 193 -67.85 12.00 13.19
CA ASP A 193 -67.48 12.75 11.98
C ASP A 193 -68.27 14.06 11.83
N LEU A 194 -69.44 14.18 12.48
CA LEU A 194 -70.27 15.39 12.54
C LEU A 194 -71.15 15.37 13.80
N ILE A 195 -71.46 16.55 14.34
CA ILE A 195 -72.32 16.70 15.53
C ILE A 195 -73.56 17.52 15.18
N LEU A 196 -74.77 16.97 15.39
CA LEU A 196 -76.01 17.72 15.44
C LEU A 196 -76.28 18.07 16.91
N LEU A 197 -76.31 19.36 17.26
CA LEU A 197 -76.28 19.82 18.64
C LEU A 197 -77.44 20.74 18.94
N ASP A 198 -78.35 20.35 19.82
CA ASP A 198 -79.39 21.25 20.30
C ASP A 198 -78.80 22.40 21.11
N ILE A 199 -79.34 23.60 20.91
CA ILE A 199 -78.89 24.80 21.62
C ILE A 199 -79.43 24.80 23.06
N MET A 200 -80.68 24.37 23.27
CA MET A 200 -81.44 24.61 24.49
C MET A 200 -81.52 23.35 25.36
N MET A 201 -80.38 22.97 25.95
CA MET A 201 -80.30 21.82 26.86
C MET A 201 -80.13 22.23 28.33
N PRO A 202 -80.64 21.43 29.29
CA PRO A 202 -80.46 21.66 30.72
C PRO A 202 -79.00 21.46 31.15
N GLU A 203 -78.60 22.13 32.23
CA GLU A 203 -77.26 22.15 32.83
C GLU A 203 -76.17 22.85 31.98
N MET A 204 -76.08 22.51 30.70
CA MET A 204 -75.09 23.05 29.77
C MET A 204 -75.74 23.28 28.40
N ASP A 205 -75.82 24.54 27.99
CA ASP A 205 -76.35 24.91 26.68
C ASP A 205 -75.44 24.42 25.55
N GLY A 206 -75.99 24.29 24.34
CA GLY A 206 -75.24 23.84 23.17
C GLY A 206 -74.06 24.75 22.83
N TYR A 207 -74.14 26.05 23.14
CA TYR A 207 -73.04 26.99 22.89
C TYR A 207 -71.81 26.66 23.74
N GLU A 208 -72.01 26.33 25.02
CA GLU A 208 -70.94 25.92 25.94
C GLU A 208 -70.35 24.57 25.53
N VAL A 209 -71.18 23.61 25.10
CA VAL A 209 -70.72 22.32 24.56
C VAL A 209 -69.83 22.53 23.33
N CYS A 210 -70.28 23.34 22.36
CA CYS A 210 -69.53 23.65 21.16
C CYS A 210 -68.18 24.31 21.47
N ARG A 211 -68.15 25.32 22.35
CA ARG A 211 -66.88 25.96 22.77
C ARG A 211 -65.89 24.94 23.35
N ARG A 212 -66.35 24.03 24.20
CA ARG A 212 -65.48 23.03 24.83
C ARG A 212 -64.95 22.02 23.82
N ILE A 213 -65.78 21.56 22.90
CA ILE A 213 -65.35 20.66 21.82
C ILE A 213 -64.32 21.36 20.93
N LYS A 214 -64.62 22.58 20.47
CA LYS A 214 -63.75 23.36 19.58
C LYS A 214 -62.43 23.80 20.22
N ALA A 215 -62.34 23.83 21.55
CA ALA A 215 -61.09 24.09 22.27
C ALA A 215 -60.07 22.93 22.20
N THR A 216 -60.48 21.72 21.78
CA THR A 216 -59.59 20.57 21.63
C THR A 216 -59.08 20.42 20.20
N ALA A 217 -57.87 19.88 20.01
CA ALA A 217 -57.28 19.71 18.67
C ALA A 217 -58.11 18.80 17.75
N GLU A 218 -58.70 17.73 18.31
CA GLU A 218 -59.58 16.82 17.57
C GLU A 218 -60.97 17.42 17.38
N GLY A 219 -61.60 17.96 18.44
CA GLY A 219 -62.93 18.54 18.36
C GLY A 219 -63.02 19.80 17.50
N ASN A 220 -61.93 20.57 17.37
CA ASN A 220 -61.87 21.71 16.45
C ASN A 220 -62.16 21.29 15.00
N ARG A 221 -61.72 20.08 14.62
CA ARG A 221 -61.84 19.53 13.25
C ARG A 221 -63.22 18.92 12.96
N ILE A 222 -64.05 18.68 13.98
CA ILE A 222 -65.36 18.06 13.80
C ILE A 222 -66.41 19.15 13.47
N PRO A 223 -67.13 19.08 12.35
CA PRO A 223 -68.21 20.02 12.05
C PRO A 223 -69.36 19.87 13.06
N ILE A 224 -69.85 21.00 13.59
CA ILE A 224 -70.97 21.05 14.54
C ILE A 224 -72.10 21.86 13.89
N ILE A 225 -73.25 21.22 13.70
CA ILE A 225 -74.47 21.86 13.21
C ILE A 225 -75.42 22.02 14.41
N PHE A 226 -75.77 23.26 14.73
CA PHE A 226 -76.72 23.52 15.80
C PHE A 226 -78.16 23.18 15.40
N VAL A 227 -79.00 22.88 16.38
CA VAL A 227 -80.44 22.70 16.19
C VAL A 227 -81.19 23.62 17.15
N SER A 228 -82.21 24.36 16.68
CA SER A 228 -82.90 25.38 17.50
C SER A 228 -84.39 25.54 17.20
N VAL A 229 -85.18 25.97 18.19
CA VAL A 229 -86.66 26.15 18.14
C VAL A 229 -87.10 27.57 17.72
N VAL A 230 -86.18 28.52 17.47
CA VAL A 230 -86.57 29.91 17.14
C VAL A 230 -85.78 30.46 15.95
N ASP A 231 -86.50 31.09 15.01
CA ASP A 231 -85.95 31.79 13.84
C ASP A 231 -85.33 33.18 14.19
N SER A 232 -84.68 33.26 15.35
CA SER A 232 -83.98 34.44 15.82
C SER A 232 -82.63 34.52 15.09
N THR A 233 -82.50 35.51 14.20
CA THR A 233 -81.26 35.77 13.45
C THR A 233 -80.05 36.05 14.37
N MET A 234 -80.28 36.51 15.60
CA MET A 234 -79.24 36.70 16.61
C MET A 234 -78.61 35.40 17.10
N ASP A 235 -79.38 34.32 17.23
CA ASP A 235 -78.88 33.03 17.72
C ASP A 235 -78.05 32.29 16.65
N LYS A 236 -78.40 32.52 15.37
CA LYS A 236 -77.68 31.98 14.20
C LYS A 236 -76.29 32.61 14.06
N VAL A 237 -76.16 33.93 14.15
CA VAL A 237 -74.86 34.62 14.06
C VAL A 237 -73.95 34.26 15.25
N LYS A 238 -74.53 34.13 16.44
CA LYS A 238 -73.81 33.72 17.65
C LYS A 238 -73.25 32.29 17.52
N ALA A 239 -74.00 31.36 16.96
CA ALA A 239 -73.55 29.99 16.69
C ALA A 239 -72.26 29.93 15.87
N PHE A 240 -72.19 30.68 14.78
CA PHE A 240 -71.00 30.70 13.91
C PHE A 240 -69.79 31.37 14.57
N SER A 241 -70.01 32.43 15.35
CA SER A 241 -68.92 33.09 16.10
C SER A 241 -68.22 32.17 17.11
N ILE A 242 -68.91 31.11 17.54
CA ILE A 242 -68.44 30.10 18.49
C ILE A 242 -67.78 28.90 17.79
N GLY A 243 -67.81 28.86 16.45
CA GLY A 243 -67.16 27.83 15.64
C GLY A 243 -68.10 26.73 15.14
N ALA A 244 -69.42 26.93 15.19
CA ALA A 244 -70.36 26.05 14.50
C ALA A 244 -70.13 26.07 12.99
N ALA A 245 -70.32 24.92 12.37
CA ALA A 245 -70.30 24.75 10.92
C ALA A 245 -71.64 25.15 10.29
N ASP A 246 -72.77 24.94 10.99
CA ASP A 246 -74.10 25.31 10.49
C ASP A 246 -75.18 25.32 11.59
N TYR A 247 -76.44 25.56 11.22
CA TYR A 247 -77.62 25.38 12.08
C TYR A 247 -78.82 24.77 11.32
N ILE A 248 -79.75 24.13 12.01
CA ILE A 248 -81.04 23.61 11.50
C ILE A 248 -82.15 24.10 12.43
N THR A 249 -83.30 24.49 11.86
CA THR A 249 -84.46 24.96 12.63
C THR A 249 -85.48 23.83 12.88
N LYS A 250 -86.13 23.84 14.06
CA LYS A 250 -87.23 22.94 14.43
C LYS A 250 -88.59 23.60 14.12
N PRO A 251 -89.62 22.87 13.67
CA PRO A 251 -89.64 21.42 13.37
C PRO A 251 -88.76 21.07 12.17
N PHE A 252 -88.21 19.86 12.17
CA PHE A 252 -87.20 19.45 11.18
C PHE A 252 -87.79 19.25 9.79
N ASP A 253 -87.16 19.83 8.78
CA ASP A 253 -87.33 19.36 7.40
C ASP A 253 -86.29 18.27 7.07
N ILE A 254 -86.78 17.10 6.66
CA ILE A 254 -85.99 15.90 6.37
C ILE A 254 -84.92 16.18 5.32
N ASP A 255 -85.27 16.92 4.27
CA ASP A 255 -84.39 17.19 3.14
C ASP A 255 -83.32 18.23 3.51
N GLU A 256 -83.69 19.23 4.31
CA GLU A 256 -82.75 20.23 4.83
C GLU A 256 -81.68 19.59 5.71
N VAL A 257 -82.09 18.75 6.67
CA VAL A 257 -81.18 18.03 7.57
C VAL A 257 -80.19 17.19 6.75
N ARG A 258 -80.67 16.42 5.77
CA ARG A 258 -79.82 15.56 4.94
C ARG A 258 -78.82 16.37 4.13
N ALA A 259 -79.25 17.45 3.49
CA ALA A 259 -78.39 18.27 2.65
C ALA A 259 -77.24 18.93 3.45
N ARG A 260 -77.55 19.50 4.62
CA ARG A 260 -76.53 20.15 5.47
C ARG A 260 -75.55 19.14 6.06
N VAL A 261 -76.04 18.00 6.55
CA VAL A 261 -75.20 16.91 7.04
C VAL A 261 -74.24 16.41 5.97
N HIS A 262 -74.76 16.14 4.76
CA HIS A 262 -73.95 15.63 3.65
C HIS A 262 -72.82 16.60 3.26
N THR A 263 -73.15 17.89 3.15
CA THR A 263 -72.20 18.94 2.74
C THR A 263 -71.03 19.07 3.72
N HIS A 264 -71.31 19.10 5.02
CA HIS A 264 -70.26 19.28 6.03
C HIS A 264 -69.41 18.02 6.26
N LEU A 265 -69.97 16.83 6.05
CA LEU A 265 -69.20 15.58 6.04
C LEU A 265 -68.23 15.51 4.86
N GLU A 266 -68.68 15.90 3.66
CA GLU A 266 -67.83 15.93 2.46
C GLU A 266 -66.62 16.85 2.67
N LEU A 267 -66.83 18.05 3.25
CA LEU A 267 -65.76 19.00 3.59
C LEU A 267 -64.72 18.42 4.55
N SER A 268 -65.18 17.80 5.65
CA SER A 268 -64.30 17.23 6.68
C SER A 268 -63.41 16.11 6.12
N LEU A 269 -63.95 15.24 5.26
CA LEU A 269 -63.18 14.18 4.61
C LEU A 269 -62.12 14.73 3.66
N LEU A 270 -62.46 15.77 2.90
CA LEU A 270 -61.56 16.38 1.93
C LEU A 270 -60.37 17.08 2.62
N HIS A 271 -60.60 17.78 3.73
CA HIS A 271 -59.53 18.41 4.52
C HIS A 271 -58.56 17.37 5.08
N ARG A 272 -59.06 16.26 5.64
CA ARG A 272 -58.21 15.17 6.17
C ARG A 272 -57.28 14.57 5.10
N TYR A 273 -57.80 14.34 3.89
CA TYR A 273 -57.00 13.79 2.79
C TYR A 273 -55.82 14.70 2.39
N PHE A 274 -56.04 16.01 2.33
CA PHE A 274 -55.01 16.96 1.93
C PHE A 274 -53.89 17.12 2.98
N GLU A 275 -54.22 17.10 4.27
CA GLU A 275 -53.21 17.15 5.34
C GLU A 275 -52.20 16.00 5.20
N GLN A 276 -52.68 14.78 4.93
CA GLN A 276 -51.82 13.61 4.71
C GLN A 276 -50.91 13.75 3.49
N GLN A 277 -51.40 14.30 2.38
CA GLN A 277 -50.61 14.52 1.17
C GLN A 277 -49.46 15.52 1.38
N VAL A 278 -49.71 16.59 2.16
CA VAL A 278 -48.68 17.58 2.49
C VAL A 278 -47.58 16.95 3.34
N GLU A 279 -47.96 16.16 4.34
CA GLU A 279 -47.00 15.48 5.23
C GLU A 279 -46.12 14.48 4.48
N GLN A 280 -46.70 13.67 3.59
CA GLN A 280 -45.95 12.73 2.73
C GLN A 280 -44.93 13.47 1.85
N ARG A 281 -45.34 14.52 1.14
CA ARG A 281 -44.43 15.28 0.27
C ARG A 281 -43.30 15.98 1.03
N THR A 282 -43.60 16.49 2.22
CA THR A 282 -42.60 17.20 3.04
C THR A 282 -41.51 16.24 3.52
N THR A 283 -41.88 15.00 3.83
CA THR A 283 -40.94 13.95 4.23
C THR A 283 -40.04 13.53 3.05
N SER A 284 -40.62 13.23 1.89
CA SER A 284 -39.84 12.86 0.70
C SER A 284 -38.85 13.95 0.25
N LEU A 285 -39.22 15.23 0.37
CA LEU A 285 -38.32 16.34 0.04
C LEU A 285 -37.16 16.49 1.04
N ARG A 286 -37.37 16.14 2.30
CA ARG A 286 -36.30 16.14 3.32
C ARG A 286 -35.31 15.01 3.04
N ASP A 287 -35.81 13.81 2.75
CA ASP A 287 -34.97 12.64 2.47
C ASP A 287 -34.09 12.87 1.23
N ALA A 288 -34.67 13.39 0.14
CA ALA A 288 -33.91 13.73 -1.07
C ALA A 288 -32.84 14.81 -0.83
N ASN A 289 -33.09 15.77 0.06
CA ASN A 289 -32.10 16.80 0.41
C ASN A 289 -30.93 16.22 1.23
N ILE A 290 -31.22 15.28 2.13
CA ILE A 290 -30.20 14.58 2.92
C ILE A 290 -29.32 13.76 1.97
N GLU A 291 -29.93 12.96 1.09
CA GLU A 291 -29.21 12.13 0.13
C GLU A 291 -28.33 12.97 -0.82
N LEU A 292 -28.84 14.12 -1.31
CA LEU A 292 -28.06 15.03 -2.16
C LEU A 292 -26.87 15.65 -1.41
N ARG A 293 -27.03 15.99 -0.13
CA ARG A 293 -25.95 16.52 0.71
C ARG A 293 -24.89 15.45 0.98
N GLU A 294 -25.30 14.24 1.35
CA GLU A 294 -24.39 13.12 1.58
C GLU A 294 -23.61 12.76 0.31
N SER A 295 -24.28 12.75 -0.85
CA SER A 295 -23.65 12.51 -2.15
C SER A 295 -22.61 13.58 -2.47
N ARG A 296 -22.94 14.88 -2.33
CA ARG A 296 -21.98 15.98 -2.53
C ARG A 296 -20.76 15.89 -1.63
N GLU A 297 -20.99 15.61 -0.35
CA GLU A 297 -19.89 15.51 0.63
C GLU A 297 -19.00 14.30 0.35
N LYS A 298 -19.60 13.16 -0.02
CA LYS A 298 -18.87 11.97 -0.45
C LYS A 298 -17.99 12.23 -1.67
N TYR A 299 -18.49 12.95 -2.69
CA TYR A 299 -17.69 13.35 -3.85
C TYR A 299 -16.56 14.30 -3.46
N ARG A 300 -16.81 15.28 -2.60
CA ARG A 300 -15.80 16.22 -2.11
C ARG A 300 -14.65 15.49 -1.39
N VAL A 301 -14.98 14.60 -0.45
CA VAL A 301 -13.99 13.79 0.28
C VAL A 301 -13.20 12.89 -0.67
N LEU A 302 -13.86 12.24 -1.65
CA LEU A 302 -13.15 11.43 -2.65
C LEU A 302 -12.17 12.27 -3.47
N THR A 303 -12.55 13.46 -3.92
CA THR A 303 -11.66 14.36 -4.67
C THR A 303 -10.54 14.96 -3.82
N GLU A 304 -10.79 15.25 -2.54
CA GLU A 304 -9.78 15.79 -1.61
C GLU A 304 -8.82 14.71 -1.09
N SER A 305 -9.22 13.43 -1.13
CA SER A 305 -8.36 12.29 -0.75
C SER A 305 -7.39 11.83 -1.86
N ILE A 306 -7.55 12.36 -3.07
CA ILE A 306 -6.68 12.04 -4.21
C ILE A 306 -5.51 13.04 -4.24
N ASN A 307 -4.28 12.52 -4.19
CA ASN A 307 -3.06 13.32 -4.30
C ASN A 307 -2.85 13.93 -5.70
N ASP A 308 -3.51 13.38 -6.73
CA ASP A 308 -3.51 13.94 -8.07
C ASP A 308 -4.28 15.27 -8.09
N VAL A 309 -3.78 16.24 -8.86
CA VAL A 309 -4.45 17.54 -9.01
C VAL A 309 -5.56 17.42 -10.04
N ILE A 310 -6.78 17.70 -9.62
CA ILE A 310 -7.95 17.79 -10.50
C ILE A 310 -8.12 19.25 -10.90
N TRP A 311 -8.23 19.53 -12.19
CA TRP A 311 -8.45 20.88 -12.70
C TRP A 311 -9.44 20.88 -13.86
N ALA A 312 -10.09 22.03 -14.04
CA ALA A 312 -10.95 22.31 -15.17
C ALA A 312 -10.59 23.68 -15.74
N VAL A 313 -10.52 23.81 -17.06
CA VAL A 313 -10.31 25.08 -17.75
C VAL A 313 -11.34 25.27 -18.85
N ASP A 314 -11.67 26.52 -19.13
CA ASP A 314 -12.46 26.89 -20.30
C ASP A 314 -11.62 26.67 -21.57
N ALA A 315 -12.12 25.89 -22.53
CA ALA A 315 -11.32 25.46 -23.67
C ALA A 315 -10.99 26.59 -24.66
N GLU A 316 -11.75 27.68 -24.65
CA GLU A 316 -11.55 28.82 -25.56
C GLU A 316 -10.64 29.88 -24.95
N THR A 317 -10.85 30.21 -23.68
CA THR A 317 -10.13 31.27 -22.98
C THR A 317 -8.92 30.77 -22.19
N LEU A 318 -8.82 29.45 -21.97
CA LEU A 318 -7.82 28.78 -21.15
C LEU A 318 -7.77 29.29 -19.70
N ARG A 319 -8.87 29.87 -19.19
CA ARG A 319 -8.99 30.25 -17.79
C ARG A 319 -9.36 29.05 -16.94
N PHE A 320 -8.73 28.89 -15.78
CA PHE A 320 -9.12 27.87 -14.81
C PHE A 320 -10.53 28.15 -14.28
N LEU A 321 -11.38 27.13 -14.35
CA LEU A 321 -12.72 27.07 -13.78
C LEU A 321 -12.69 26.42 -12.40
N TYR A 322 -11.75 25.49 -12.19
CA TYR A 322 -11.53 24.80 -10.94
C TYR A 322 -10.10 24.25 -10.87
N VAL A 323 -9.53 24.21 -9.67
CA VAL A 323 -8.32 23.46 -9.35
C VAL A 323 -8.42 22.93 -7.91
N SER A 324 -8.11 21.66 -7.69
CA SER A 324 -8.17 21.04 -6.37
C SER A 324 -7.05 21.55 -5.45
N PRO A 325 -7.25 21.54 -4.11
CA PRO A 325 -6.24 21.93 -3.13
C PRO A 325 -4.88 21.20 -3.24
N SER A 326 -4.87 19.98 -3.79
CA SER A 326 -3.65 19.18 -4.02
C SER A 326 -2.58 19.89 -4.87
N ILE A 327 -2.95 20.96 -5.61
CA ILE A 327 -2.01 21.78 -6.37
C ILE A 327 -0.94 22.44 -5.51
N THR A 328 -1.27 22.76 -4.26
CA THR A 328 -0.33 23.36 -3.31
C THR A 328 0.76 22.37 -2.91
N THR A 329 0.40 21.11 -2.67
CA THR A 329 1.37 20.04 -2.40
C THR A 329 2.24 19.75 -3.63
N LEU A 330 1.66 19.80 -4.83
CA LEU A 330 2.39 19.51 -6.08
C LEU A 330 3.38 20.63 -6.46
N SER A 331 2.96 21.89 -6.36
CA SER A 331 3.65 23.02 -7.01
C SER A 331 4.03 24.19 -6.09
N GLY A 332 3.54 24.19 -4.85
CA GLY A 332 3.69 25.29 -3.90
C GLY A 332 2.77 26.50 -4.15
N TYR A 333 1.98 26.49 -5.23
CA TYR A 333 0.97 27.51 -5.48
C TYR A 333 -0.36 27.18 -4.81
N THR A 334 -1.03 28.20 -4.28
CA THR A 334 -2.40 28.03 -3.77
C THR A 334 -3.40 27.93 -4.93
N PRO A 335 -4.58 27.29 -4.73
CA PRO A 335 -5.64 27.29 -5.73
C PRO A 335 -5.97 28.69 -6.23
N ASP A 336 -6.07 29.68 -5.35
CA ASP A 336 -6.40 31.06 -5.71
C ASP A 336 -5.34 31.70 -6.62
N GLU A 337 -4.05 31.43 -6.37
CA GLU A 337 -2.96 31.92 -7.22
C GLU A 337 -3.01 31.32 -8.62
N ILE A 338 -3.31 30.02 -8.75
CA ILE A 338 -3.45 29.34 -10.04
C ILE A 338 -4.70 29.81 -10.78
N MET A 339 -5.80 29.98 -10.06
CA MET A 339 -7.07 30.45 -10.63
C MET A 339 -6.98 31.90 -11.15
N ALA A 340 -6.16 32.75 -10.51
CA ALA A 340 -5.93 34.12 -10.92
C ALA A 340 -4.83 34.28 -11.99
N GLY A 341 -3.91 33.31 -12.07
CA GLY A 341 -2.77 33.32 -12.97
C GLY A 341 -3.08 32.87 -14.41
N PRO A 342 -2.16 33.08 -15.36
CA PRO A 342 -2.29 32.55 -16.70
C PRO A 342 -2.13 31.01 -16.71
N PHE A 343 -2.76 30.32 -17.66
CA PHE A 343 -2.68 28.85 -17.82
C PHE A 343 -1.24 28.30 -17.82
N GLU A 344 -0.30 29.09 -18.31
CA GLU A 344 1.10 28.72 -18.46
C GLU A 344 1.98 28.96 -17.22
N THR A 345 1.40 29.36 -16.08
CA THR A 345 2.13 29.66 -14.83
C THR A 345 3.10 28.54 -14.41
N LEU A 346 2.72 27.29 -14.62
CA LEU A 346 3.50 26.11 -14.24
C LEU A 346 4.35 25.53 -15.39
N LEU A 347 4.29 26.12 -16.59
CA LEU A 347 4.89 25.57 -17.81
C LEU A 347 6.13 26.38 -18.23
N HIS A 348 7.12 25.68 -18.79
CA HIS A 348 8.21 26.36 -19.50
C HIS A 348 7.66 27.07 -20.77
N PRO A 349 8.11 28.30 -21.11
CA PRO A 349 7.58 29.08 -22.24
C PRO A 349 7.50 28.31 -23.56
N ASP A 350 8.56 27.57 -23.92
CA ASP A 350 8.60 26.76 -25.15
C ASP A 350 7.56 25.63 -25.17
N LYS A 351 7.23 25.07 -23.99
CA LYS A 351 6.22 24.01 -23.86
C LYS A 351 4.80 24.59 -23.87
N ALA A 352 4.62 25.77 -23.29
CA ALA A 352 3.32 26.45 -23.20
C ALA A 352 2.71 26.71 -24.59
N GLU A 353 3.49 27.27 -25.52
CA GLU A 353 3.01 27.54 -26.89
C GLU A 353 2.62 26.26 -27.64
N ARG A 354 3.42 25.20 -27.48
CA ARG A 354 3.10 23.88 -28.08
C ARG A 354 1.80 23.31 -27.52
N ILE A 355 1.57 23.44 -26.22
CA ILE A 355 0.36 22.93 -25.55
C ILE A 355 -0.86 23.74 -26.00
N LYS A 356 -0.79 25.07 -26.04
CA LYS A 356 -1.87 25.94 -26.55
C LYS A 356 -2.26 25.56 -27.98
N ALA A 357 -1.28 25.45 -28.88
CA ALA A 357 -1.51 25.06 -30.27
C ALA A 357 -2.16 23.67 -30.39
N ASN A 358 -1.75 22.73 -29.54
CA ASN A 358 -2.37 21.40 -29.46
C ASN A 358 -3.82 21.48 -28.96
N ILE A 359 -4.11 22.25 -27.92
CA ILE A 359 -5.47 22.42 -27.39
C ILE A 359 -6.39 23.02 -28.46
N SER A 360 -5.97 24.09 -29.15
CA SER A 360 -6.77 24.72 -30.21
C SER A 360 -7.09 23.74 -31.35
N ARG A 361 -6.13 22.92 -31.78
CA ARG A 361 -6.34 21.90 -32.81
C ARG A 361 -7.35 20.84 -32.36
N HIS A 362 -7.27 20.42 -31.10
CA HIS A 362 -8.18 19.42 -30.54
C HIS A 362 -9.59 19.97 -30.32
N LEU A 363 -9.72 21.22 -29.87
CA LEU A 363 -11.00 21.90 -29.74
C LEU A 363 -11.72 22.04 -31.08
N ALA A 364 -10.99 22.37 -32.16
CA ALA A 364 -11.56 22.46 -33.50
C ALA A 364 -12.13 21.11 -33.97
N ALA A 365 -11.37 20.02 -33.78
CA ALA A 365 -11.82 18.66 -34.12
C ALA A 365 -13.02 18.21 -33.27
N PHE A 366 -13.04 18.56 -31.98
CA PHE A 366 -14.17 18.28 -31.09
C PHE A 366 -15.45 18.99 -31.53
N LYS A 367 -15.33 20.26 -31.98
CA LYS A 367 -16.47 21.05 -32.49
C LYS A 367 -17.00 20.58 -33.84
N ASP A 368 -16.15 20.05 -34.72
CA ASP A 368 -16.61 19.50 -36.02
C ASP A 368 -17.25 18.10 -35.88
N GLY A 369 -17.07 17.44 -34.73
CA GLY A 369 -17.59 16.10 -34.46
C GLY A 369 -16.67 14.98 -34.96
N SER A 370 -15.45 15.32 -35.39
CA SER A 370 -14.44 14.37 -35.85
C SER A 370 -13.71 13.62 -34.73
N LYS A 371 -13.86 14.04 -33.47
CA LYS A 371 -13.38 13.33 -32.27
C LYS A 371 -14.51 13.05 -31.27
N ASP A 372 -14.52 11.82 -30.77
CA ASP A 372 -15.42 11.36 -29.70
C ASP A 372 -15.19 12.13 -28.39
N PRO A 373 -16.24 12.60 -27.67
CA PRO A 373 -16.13 13.22 -26.34
C PRO A 373 -15.38 12.42 -25.26
N GLY A 374 -15.07 11.14 -25.50
CA GLY A 374 -14.34 10.29 -24.55
C GLY A 374 -12.83 10.13 -24.77
N HIS A 375 -12.17 10.89 -25.65
CA HIS A 375 -10.76 10.61 -25.97
C HIS A 375 -9.77 11.20 -24.95
N PHE A 376 -9.29 10.33 -24.04
CA PHE A 376 -8.25 10.64 -23.07
C PHE A 376 -6.91 10.88 -23.76
N ARG A 377 -6.26 12.00 -23.44
CA ARG A 377 -4.88 12.26 -23.86
C ARG A 377 -3.98 12.27 -22.63
N THR A 378 -2.96 11.40 -22.66
CA THR A 378 -1.92 11.34 -21.64
C THR A 378 -0.67 12.02 -22.16
N GLU A 379 -0.16 13.02 -21.46
CA GLU A 379 1.13 13.66 -21.74
C GLU A 379 2.00 13.71 -20.48
N GLU A 380 3.29 13.37 -20.59
CA GLU A 380 4.26 13.59 -19.51
C GLU A 380 4.90 14.98 -19.67
N ILE A 381 4.74 15.84 -18.66
CA ILE A 381 5.18 17.23 -18.68
C ILE A 381 5.91 17.57 -17.38
N GLU A 382 7.07 18.19 -17.52
CA GLU A 382 7.80 18.79 -16.40
C GLU A 382 7.22 20.19 -16.09
N LEU A 383 6.74 20.35 -14.86
CA LEU A 383 6.20 21.60 -14.32
C LEU A 383 7.23 22.32 -13.45
N SER A 384 7.16 23.65 -13.44
CA SER A 384 7.98 24.51 -12.58
C SER A 384 7.21 24.91 -11.34
N CYS A 385 7.76 24.62 -10.16
CA CYS A 385 7.17 24.96 -8.87
C CYS A 385 7.51 26.40 -8.47
N LYS A 386 6.80 26.92 -7.46
CA LYS A 386 6.96 28.28 -6.94
C LYS A 386 8.36 28.56 -6.36
N ASP A 387 9.02 27.55 -5.82
CA ASP A 387 10.38 27.62 -5.26
C ASP A 387 11.49 27.46 -6.31
N GLY A 388 11.14 27.27 -7.59
CA GLY A 388 12.07 27.04 -8.69
C GLY A 388 12.44 25.57 -8.90
N SER A 389 11.96 24.64 -8.06
CA SER A 389 12.12 23.21 -8.29
C SER A 389 11.26 22.72 -9.46
N LYS A 390 11.61 21.57 -10.03
CA LYS A 390 10.90 20.97 -11.16
C LYS A 390 10.30 19.63 -10.78
N VAL A 391 9.08 19.38 -11.27
CA VAL A 391 8.33 18.15 -10.98
C VAL A 391 7.83 17.54 -12.29
N TRP A 392 8.12 16.26 -12.48
CA TRP A 392 7.53 15.49 -13.57
C TRP A 392 6.10 15.12 -13.25
N THR A 393 5.21 15.39 -14.21
CA THR A 393 3.79 15.08 -14.09
C THR A 393 3.27 14.32 -15.28
N GLU A 394 2.28 13.47 -15.04
CA GLU A 394 1.47 12.81 -16.05
C GLU A 394 0.10 13.49 -16.06
N ILE A 395 -0.30 14.04 -17.20
CA ILE A 395 -1.54 14.80 -17.34
C ILE A 395 -2.48 14.02 -18.25
N VAL A 396 -3.66 13.67 -17.72
CA VAL A 396 -4.75 13.04 -18.46
C VAL A 396 -5.86 14.06 -18.65
N THR A 397 -6.20 14.39 -19.90
CA THR A 397 -7.23 15.40 -20.22
C THR A 397 -8.38 14.86 -21.05
N ASN A 398 -9.60 15.35 -20.79
CA ASN A 398 -10.82 15.13 -21.57
C ASN A 398 -11.53 16.45 -21.91
N PHE A 399 -12.20 16.48 -23.06
CA PHE A 399 -13.08 17.58 -23.44
C PHE A 399 -14.53 17.25 -23.08
N TYR A 400 -15.23 18.20 -22.49
CA TYR A 400 -16.61 18.06 -22.07
C TYR A 400 -17.43 19.24 -22.58
N SER A 401 -18.61 18.96 -23.14
CA SER A 401 -19.58 19.99 -23.52
C SER A 401 -20.63 20.13 -22.44
N ASN A 402 -20.70 21.32 -21.84
CA ASN A 402 -21.66 21.61 -20.79
C ASN A 402 -23.01 22.00 -21.41
N ALA A 403 -23.99 21.11 -21.27
CA ALA A 403 -25.31 21.23 -21.90
C ALA A 403 -26.13 22.43 -21.41
N GLN A 404 -25.81 23.03 -20.26
CA GLN A 404 -26.55 24.18 -19.70
C GLN A 404 -26.06 25.53 -20.23
N ASN A 405 -24.78 25.65 -20.56
CA ASN A 405 -24.17 26.92 -20.97
C ASN A 405 -23.58 26.88 -22.40
N GLY A 406 -23.56 25.71 -23.04
CA GLY A 406 -23.03 25.50 -24.39
C GLY A 406 -21.51 25.63 -24.51
N ARG A 407 -20.78 25.70 -23.39
CA ARG A 407 -19.32 25.86 -23.36
C ARG A 407 -18.61 24.52 -23.40
N VAL A 408 -17.43 24.52 -24.00
CA VAL A 408 -16.52 23.38 -23.98
C VAL A 408 -15.50 23.60 -22.86
N GLU A 409 -15.41 22.64 -21.96
CA GLU A 409 -14.51 22.63 -20.81
C GLU A 409 -13.48 21.50 -21.01
N ILE A 410 -12.25 21.72 -20.55
CA ILE A 410 -11.22 20.69 -20.50
C ILE A 410 -11.07 20.28 -19.03
N LEU A 411 -11.34 19.02 -18.75
CA LEU A 411 -11.10 18.43 -17.43
C LEU A 411 -9.80 17.66 -17.48
N GLY A 412 -8.94 17.89 -16.49
CA GLY A 412 -7.64 17.26 -16.39
C GLY A 412 -7.36 16.70 -15.00
N VAL A 413 -6.62 15.59 -14.98
CA VAL A 413 -5.99 15.05 -13.78
C VAL A 413 -4.49 15.08 -14.00
N THR A 414 -3.77 15.71 -13.08
CA THR A 414 -2.31 15.83 -13.11
C THR A 414 -1.73 15.04 -11.94
N ARG A 415 -1.01 13.96 -12.25
CA ARG A 415 -0.35 13.08 -11.29
C ARG A 415 1.14 13.41 -11.17
N ASN A 416 1.67 13.42 -9.96
CA ASN A 416 3.11 13.50 -9.74
C ASN A 416 3.76 12.14 -10.07
N ILE A 417 4.74 12.13 -10.98
CA ILE A 417 5.46 10.91 -11.39
C ILE A 417 6.96 11.00 -11.10
N ASN A 418 7.41 11.93 -10.25
CA ASN A 418 8.83 12.05 -9.88
C ASN A 418 9.37 10.74 -9.27
N GLU A 419 8.62 10.08 -8.40
CA GLU A 419 9.04 8.79 -7.83
C GLU A 419 9.17 7.70 -8.90
N ARG A 420 8.22 7.65 -9.85
CA ARG A 420 8.28 6.74 -11.00
C ARG A 420 9.52 7.01 -11.85
N LYS A 421 9.81 8.28 -12.19
CA LYS A 421 10.99 8.66 -12.97
C LYS A 421 12.30 8.34 -12.25
N LYS A 422 12.40 8.66 -10.96
CA LYS A 422 13.56 8.30 -10.13
C LYS A 422 13.74 6.78 -10.05
N ALA A 423 12.64 6.03 -9.92
CA ALA A 423 12.68 4.57 -9.92
C ALA A 423 13.10 4.00 -11.27
N GLU A 424 12.61 4.54 -12.39
CA GLU A 424 13.03 4.15 -13.75
C GLU A 424 14.52 4.41 -13.97
N GLU A 425 15.03 5.58 -13.61
CA GLU A 425 16.46 5.89 -13.66
C GLU A 425 17.28 4.97 -12.75
N ARG A 426 16.79 4.70 -11.54
CA ARG A 426 17.43 3.77 -10.60
C ARG A 426 17.45 2.35 -11.13
N ILE A 427 16.37 1.87 -11.73
CA ILE A 427 16.30 0.54 -12.37
C ILE A 427 17.29 0.48 -13.52
N ARG A 428 17.34 1.51 -14.38
CA ARG A 428 18.29 1.58 -15.48
C ARG A 428 19.74 1.58 -15.00
N PHE A 429 20.02 2.30 -13.91
CA PHE A 429 21.32 2.30 -13.27
C PHE A 429 21.66 0.91 -12.70
N LEU A 430 20.77 0.29 -11.94
CA LEU A 430 20.98 -1.04 -11.34
C LEU A 430 21.10 -2.17 -12.38
N ALA A 431 20.46 -2.01 -13.54
CA ALA A 431 20.55 -2.95 -14.64
C ALA A 431 21.97 -2.99 -15.25
N ASN A 432 22.70 -1.86 -15.20
CA ASN A 432 23.96 -1.70 -15.94
C ASN A 432 25.18 -1.40 -15.04
N PHE A 433 24.99 -0.97 -13.79
CA PHE A 433 26.05 -0.53 -12.90
C PHE A 433 25.95 -1.18 -11.52
N ASP A 434 27.12 -1.41 -10.90
CA ASP A 434 27.23 -1.83 -9.51
C ASP A 434 26.77 -0.70 -8.59
N HIS A 435 25.84 -1.04 -7.69
CA HIS A 435 25.20 -0.08 -6.80
C HIS A 435 26.13 0.56 -5.78
N LEU A 436 27.23 -0.11 -5.41
CA LEU A 436 28.21 0.41 -4.47
C LEU A 436 29.22 1.31 -5.18
N THR A 437 29.95 0.76 -6.15
CA THR A 437 31.09 1.44 -6.77
C THR A 437 30.73 2.37 -7.92
N GLY A 438 29.54 2.20 -8.51
CA GLY A 438 29.12 2.91 -9.72
C GLY A 438 29.86 2.46 -10.99
N LEU A 439 30.71 1.44 -10.90
CA LEU A 439 31.33 0.81 -12.06
C LEU A 439 30.31 -0.02 -12.84
N PRO A 440 30.54 -0.26 -14.15
CA PRO A 440 29.79 -1.26 -14.92
C PRO A 440 29.61 -2.58 -14.15
N ASN A 441 28.40 -3.12 -14.16
CA ASN A 441 28.15 -4.47 -13.64
C ASN A 441 28.48 -5.52 -14.73
N ARG A 442 28.23 -6.80 -14.43
CA ARG A 442 28.48 -7.90 -15.38
C ARG A 442 27.78 -7.72 -16.73
N ALA A 443 26.53 -7.24 -16.74
CA ALA A 443 25.77 -7.10 -17.97
C ALA A 443 26.36 -6.03 -18.89
N GLU A 444 26.68 -4.86 -18.34
CA GLU A 444 27.29 -3.76 -19.11
C GLU A 444 28.73 -4.11 -19.55
N LEU A 445 29.50 -4.79 -18.69
CA LEU A 445 30.83 -5.30 -19.04
C LEU A 445 30.76 -6.22 -20.26
N GLN A 446 29.80 -7.15 -20.29
CA GLN A 446 29.65 -8.10 -21.39
C GLN A 446 29.32 -7.39 -22.70
N GLU A 447 28.44 -6.40 -22.68
CA GLU A 447 28.13 -5.57 -23.86
C GLU A 447 29.36 -4.80 -24.37
N HIS A 448 30.10 -4.14 -23.47
CA HIS A 448 31.35 -3.45 -23.80
C HIS A 448 32.40 -4.41 -24.37
N PHE A 449 32.55 -5.58 -23.75
CA PHE A 449 33.47 -6.62 -24.21
C PHE A 449 33.11 -7.11 -25.61
N LEU A 450 31.83 -7.38 -25.90
CA LEU A 450 31.39 -7.83 -27.22
C LEU A 450 31.72 -6.79 -28.30
N HIS A 451 31.49 -5.51 -28.00
CA HIS A 451 31.86 -4.42 -28.89
C HIS A 451 33.38 -4.34 -29.13
N ALA A 452 34.18 -4.42 -28.07
CA ALA A 452 35.65 -4.43 -28.16
C ALA A 452 36.17 -5.66 -28.94
N LEU A 453 35.60 -6.84 -28.69
CA LEU A 453 35.95 -8.09 -29.36
C LEU A 453 35.67 -8.02 -30.87
N GLU A 454 34.53 -7.48 -31.29
CA GLU A 454 34.22 -7.28 -32.71
C GLU A 454 35.27 -6.38 -33.39
N GLN A 455 35.68 -5.31 -32.71
CA GLN A 455 36.68 -4.39 -33.23
C GLN A 455 38.06 -5.05 -33.34
N SER A 456 38.51 -5.75 -32.30
CA SER A 456 39.78 -6.48 -32.31
C SER A 456 39.79 -7.62 -33.34
N ARG A 457 38.66 -8.33 -33.53
CA ARG A 457 38.51 -9.36 -34.57
C ARG A 457 38.64 -8.79 -35.99
N ARG A 458 38.04 -7.62 -36.26
CA ARG A 458 38.15 -6.97 -37.59
C ARG A 458 39.57 -6.48 -37.89
N ASN A 459 40.29 -6.05 -36.86
CA ASN A 459 41.63 -5.48 -37.00
C ASN A 459 42.76 -6.50 -36.77
N SER A 460 42.43 -7.78 -36.56
CA SER A 460 43.39 -8.85 -36.20
C SER A 460 44.29 -8.48 -35.02
N LYS A 461 43.70 -7.87 -33.99
CA LYS A 461 44.37 -7.46 -32.75
C LYS A 461 44.01 -8.35 -31.58
N HIS A 462 44.82 -8.29 -30.54
CA HIS A 462 44.61 -9.01 -29.28
C HIS A 462 43.75 -8.18 -28.32
N LEU A 463 43.12 -8.84 -27.37
CA LEU A 463 42.37 -8.20 -26.28
C LEU A 463 42.75 -8.92 -25.00
N ALA A 464 43.04 -8.17 -23.94
CA ALA A 464 43.36 -8.73 -22.63
C ALA A 464 42.17 -8.60 -21.68
N LEU A 465 41.81 -9.69 -21.01
CA LEU A 465 40.86 -9.71 -19.92
C LEU A 465 41.63 -10.04 -18.64
N MET A 466 41.51 -9.17 -17.63
CA MET A 466 42.11 -9.37 -16.31
C MET A 466 41.02 -9.60 -15.27
N TYR A 467 41.19 -10.63 -14.48
CA TYR A 467 40.41 -10.92 -13.29
C TYR A 467 41.22 -10.51 -12.07
N LEU A 468 40.75 -9.54 -11.31
CA LEU A 468 41.42 -8.97 -10.15
C LEU A 468 40.59 -9.26 -8.90
N ASP A 469 41.24 -9.75 -7.87
CA ASP A 469 40.64 -9.98 -6.55
C ASP A 469 41.53 -9.36 -5.46
N LEU A 470 40.93 -8.78 -4.42
CA LEU A 470 41.65 -8.14 -3.33
C LEU A 470 42.00 -9.13 -2.21
N ASP A 471 43.29 -9.32 -1.98
CA ASP A 471 43.81 -10.28 -1.00
C ASP A 471 43.37 -9.91 0.41
N HIS A 472 42.96 -10.93 1.19
CA HIS A 472 42.55 -10.80 2.59
C HIS A 472 41.45 -9.76 2.86
N PHE A 473 40.66 -9.33 1.86
CA PHE A 473 39.56 -8.38 2.06
C PHE A 473 38.53 -8.87 3.08
N LYS A 474 38.29 -10.18 3.13
CA LYS A 474 37.44 -10.80 4.15
C LYS A 474 37.93 -10.50 5.58
N ASN A 475 39.24 -10.55 5.83
CA ASN A 475 39.80 -10.25 7.15
C ASN A 475 39.55 -8.79 7.55
N ILE A 476 39.57 -7.87 6.58
CA ILE A 476 39.24 -6.45 6.80
C ILE A 476 37.76 -6.34 7.21
N ASN A 477 36.85 -6.99 6.49
CA ASN A 477 35.43 -7.00 6.86
C ASN A 477 35.18 -7.61 8.24
N ASP A 478 35.84 -8.72 8.56
CA ASP A 478 35.67 -9.41 9.84
C ASP A 478 36.24 -8.60 11.02
N THR A 479 37.25 -7.75 10.78
CA THR A 479 37.93 -6.95 11.81
C THR A 479 37.37 -5.54 11.96
N LEU A 480 37.11 -4.84 10.85
CA LEU A 480 36.71 -3.42 10.80
C LEU A 480 35.25 -3.21 10.39
N GLY A 481 34.55 -4.28 10.01
CA GLY A 481 33.14 -4.27 9.64
C GLY A 481 32.88 -3.97 8.16
N HIS A 482 31.72 -4.41 7.68
CA HIS A 482 31.32 -4.30 6.27
C HIS A 482 31.26 -2.86 5.75
N THR A 483 30.86 -1.88 6.58
CA THR A 483 30.80 -0.48 6.16
C THR A 483 32.19 0.08 5.84
N PHE A 484 33.22 -0.36 6.56
CA PHE A 484 34.61 0.01 6.28
C PHE A 484 35.09 -0.67 4.99
N GLY A 485 34.78 -1.96 4.80
CA GLY A 485 35.07 -2.67 3.56
C GLY A 485 34.41 -2.04 2.33
N ASP A 486 33.17 -1.56 2.47
CA ASP A 486 32.46 -0.84 1.40
C ASP A 486 33.18 0.47 1.01
N GLN A 487 33.70 1.22 1.98
CA GLN A 487 34.52 2.41 1.73
C GLN A 487 35.84 2.06 1.04
N LEU A 488 36.47 0.96 1.44
CA LEU A 488 37.69 0.48 0.78
C LEU A 488 37.43 0.11 -0.69
N LEU A 489 36.34 -0.60 -0.97
CA LEU A 489 35.95 -0.94 -2.34
C LEU A 489 35.67 0.31 -3.19
N LEU A 490 35.05 1.35 -2.60
CA LEU A 490 34.86 2.64 -3.26
C LEU A 490 36.19 3.29 -3.65
N GLU A 491 37.16 3.32 -2.73
CA GLU A 491 38.47 3.93 -3.00
C GLU A 491 39.30 3.10 -3.99
N VAL A 492 39.25 1.77 -3.93
CA VAL A 492 39.86 0.88 -4.92
C VAL A 492 39.26 1.15 -6.31
N ALA A 493 37.92 1.19 -6.41
CA ALA A 493 37.24 1.44 -7.68
C ALA A 493 37.63 2.80 -8.28
N LYS A 494 37.68 3.86 -7.47
CA LYS A 494 38.13 5.20 -7.90
C LYS A 494 39.57 5.17 -8.38
N ARG A 495 40.46 4.51 -7.64
CA ARG A 495 41.88 4.41 -7.94
C ARG A 495 42.13 3.67 -9.26
N VAL A 496 41.50 2.51 -9.44
CA VAL A 496 41.58 1.74 -10.69
C VAL A 496 41.00 2.52 -11.86
N ARG A 497 39.83 3.16 -11.70
CA ARG A 497 39.22 3.93 -12.79
C ARG A 497 40.04 5.14 -13.19
N ALA A 498 40.75 5.78 -12.26
CA ALA A 498 41.66 6.90 -12.55
C ALA A 498 42.96 6.44 -13.23
N PHE A 499 43.32 5.16 -13.09
CA PHE A 499 44.55 4.58 -13.62
C PHE A 499 44.42 4.11 -15.08
N ILE A 500 43.25 3.62 -15.47
CA ILE A 500 42.99 3.08 -16.82
C ILE A 500 42.48 4.16 -17.80
N HIS A 501 42.59 3.89 -19.11
CA HIS A 501 42.13 4.81 -20.14
C HIS A 501 40.60 4.75 -20.36
N GLU A 502 40.06 5.72 -21.09
CA GLU A 502 38.62 5.78 -21.38
C GLU A 502 38.13 4.61 -22.25
N GLU A 503 39.00 4.10 -23.13
CA GLU A 503 38.75 2.93 -23.98
C GLU A 503 38.78 1.61 -23.20
N ASP A 504 39.37 1.61 -22.01
CA ASP A 504 39.44 0.46 -21.12
C ASP A 504 38.17 0.36 -20.25
N THR A 505 37.73 -0.86 -20.01
CA THR A 505 36.56 -1.11 -19.14
C THR A 505 37.03 -1.74 -17.83
N VAL A 506 36.55 -1.19 -16.71
CA VAL A 506 36.63 -1.84 -15.39
C VAL A 506 35.21 -2.08 -14.91
N SER A 507 34.98 -3.26 -14.34
CA SER A 507 33.70 -3.68 -13.80
C SER A 507 33.90 -4.35 -12.46
N ARG A 508 32.91 -4.26 -11.57
CA ARG A 508 32.86 -5.04 -10.33
C ARG A 508 31.82 -6.15 -10.48
N GLN A 509 32.22 -7.40 -10.24
CA GLN A 509 31.31 -8.56 -10.33
C GLN A 509 30.52 -8.78 -9.05
N GLY A 510 31.10 -8.41 -7.92
CA GLY A 510 30.54 -8.59 -6.58
C GLY A 510 31.68 -8.79 -5.58
N GLY A 511 31.43 -8.58 -4.28
CA GLY A 511 32.47 -8.73 -3.26
C GLY A 511 33.71 -7.87 -3.52
N ASP A 512 34.86 -8.51 -3.55
CA ASP A 512 36.22 -8.02 -3.80
C ASP A 512 36.71 -8.23 -5.25
N GLU A 513 35.83 -8.68 -6.16
CA GLU A 513 36.19 -9.08 -7.51
C GLU A 513 35.95 -7.97 -8.56
N PHE A 514 36.99 -7.65 -9.32
CA PHE A 514 36.98 -6.69 -10.42
C PHE A 514 37.41 -7.36 -11.72
N ILE A 515 36.77 -7.02 -12.84
CA ILE A 515 37.21 -7.43 -14.17
C ILE A 515 37.62 -6.20 -14.96
N LEU A 516 38.77 -6.29 -15.62
CA LEU A 516 39.26 -5.27 -16.54
C LEU A 516 39.36 -5.84 -17.94
N VAL A 517 38.96 -5.06 -18.92
CA VAL A 517 39.04 -5.39 -20.35
C VAL A 517 39.81 -4.29 -21.05
N PHE A 518 40.90 -4.70 -21.70
CA PHE A 518 41.82 -3.84 -22.42
C PHE A 518 41.80 -4.21 -23.91
N PRO A 519 41.12 -3.41 -24.75
CA PRO A 519 41.15 -3.57 -26.19
C PRO A 519 42.57 -3.38 -26.73
N ASP A 520 42.91 -4.09 -27.80
CA ASP A 520 44.16 -3.91 -28.54
C ASP A 520 45.45 -4.14 -27.71
N MET A 521 45.36 -4.99 -26.68
CA MET A 521 46.47 -5.29 -25.76
C MET A 521 46.99 -6.73 -25.95
N ASN A 522 48.31 -6.85 -26.15
CA ASN A 522 49.02 -8.13 -26.23
C ASN A 522 49.57 -8.58 -24.86
N GLU A 523 50.15 -9.77 -24.79
CA GLU A 523 50.75 -10.34 -23.55
C GLU A 523 51.73 -9.38 -22.88
N ASP A 524 52.71 -8.82 -23.60
CA ASP A 524 53.68 -7.88 -23.02
C ASP A 524 53.02 -6.61 -22.45
N GLY A 525 51.99 -6.11 -23.13
CA GLY A 525 51.20 -4.96 -22.66
C GLY A 525 50.41 -5.30 -21.40
N ALA A 526 49.77 -6.46 -21.39
CA ALA A 526 49.00 -6.95 -20.26
C ALA A 526 49.86 -7.18 -19.03
N ALA A 527 51.06 -7.75 -19.18
CA ALA A 527 52.00 -7.93 -18.08
C ALA A 527 52.40 -6.59 -17.43
N ARG A 528 52.76 -5.59 -18.25
CA ARG A 528 53.12 -4.25 -17.75
C ARG A 528 51.94 -3.58 -17.05
N MET A 529 50.74 -3.68 -17.62
CA MET A 529 49.53 -3.12 -17.02
C MET A 529 49.19 -3.80 -15.68
N ALA A 530 49.28 -5.13 -15.60
CA ALA A 530 49.03 -5.88 -14.38
C ALA A 530 50.02 -5.51 -13.26
N SER A 531 51.33 -5.47 -13.56
CA SER A 531 52.35 -5.01 -12.60
C SER A 531 52.05 -3.60 -12.10
N ALA A 532 51.70 -2.69 -13.00
CA ALA A 532 51.43 -1.31 -12.62
C ALA A 532 50.13 -1.16 -11.79
N LEU A 533 49.11 -1.98 -12.06
CA LEU A 533 47.89 -2.06 -11.24
C LEU A 533 48.20 -2.58 -9.83
N ILE A 534 49.02 -3.64 -9.72
CA ILE A 534 49.45 -4.19 -8.42
C ILE A 534 50.16 -3.12 -7.60
N GLU A 535 51.17 -2.46 -8.17
CA GLU A 535 51.91 -1.39 -7.50
C GLU A 535 51.00 -0.23 -7.09
N ASN A 536 50.03 0.15 -7.93
CA ASN A 536 49.13 1.25 -7.67
C ASN A 536 48.12 0.95 -6.56
N ILE A 537 47.57 -0.26 -6.55
CA ILE A 537 46.61 -0.70 -5.52
C ILE A 537 47.32 -0.90 -4.18
N ALA A 538 48.56 -1.39 -4.18
CA ALA A 538 49.35 -1.58 -2.95
C ALA A 538 49.73 -0.29 -2.22
N LEU A 539 49.46 0.90 -2.79
CA LEU A 539 49.62 2.17 -2.08
C LEU A 539 48.60 2.29 -0.92
N PRO A 540 48.95 2.93 0.22
CA PRO A 540 48.01 3.09 1.34
C PRO A 540 46.69 3.78 0.94
N PHE A 541 45.59 3.33 1.52
CA PHE A 541 44.28 3.95 1.48
C PHE A 541 44.00 4.63 2.82
N GLU A 542 43.60 5.90 2.79
CA GLU A 542 43.20 6.64 3.99
C GLU A 542 41.68 6.58 4.15
N ILE A 543 41.21 5.83 5.14
CA ILE A 543 39.78 5.59 5.37
C ILE A 543 39.51 5.87 6.86
N GLU A 544 38.60 6.80 7.13
CA GLU A 544 38.24 7.23 8.51
C GLU A 544 39.46 7.62 9.38
N GLY A 545 40.54 8.12 8.77
CA GLY A 545 41.78 8.53 9.44
C GLY A 545 42.74 7.38 9.78
N GLN A 546 42.51 6.19 9.23
CA GLN A 546 43.42 5.04 9.29
C GLN A 546 44.04 4.75 7.92
N GLU A 547 45.33 4.38 7.91
CA GLU A 547 46.00 3.90 6.71
C GLU A 547 45.87 2.37 6.60
N ILE A 548 45.31 1.91 5.49
CA ILE A 548 45.14 0.49 5.18
C ILE A 548 45.86 0.17 3.87
N ILE A 549 46.58 -0.94 3.85
CA ILE A 549 47.22 -1.47 2.64
C ILE A 549 46.49 -2.75 2.27
N ILE A 550 46.13 -2.87 0.99
CA ILE A 550 45.56 -4.08 0.40
C ILE A 550 46.28 -4.38 -0.90
N THR A 551 46.47 -5.66 -1.19
CA THR A 551 47.14 -6.13 -2.40
C THR A 551 46.16 -6.84 -3.31
N PRO A 552 46.32 -6.78 -4.64
CA PRO A 552 45.49 -7.53 -5.56
C PRO A 552 46.20 -8.80 -6.08
N SER A 553 45.44 -9.86 -6.30
CA SER A 553 45.84 -11.02 -7.11
C SER A 553 45.18 -10.92 -8.49
N ILE A 554 45.97 -11.00 -9.57
CA ILE A 554 45.47 -10.78 -10.94
C ILE A 554 45.68 -12.00 -11.85
N GLY A 555 44.60 -12.52 -12.45
CA GLY A 555 44.65 -13.51 -13.52
C GLY A 555 44.40 -12.87 -14.88
N ILE A 556 45.11 -13.30 -15.92
CA ILE A 556 45.06 -12.69 -17.25
C ILE A 556 44.74 -13.74 -18.30
N ALA A 557 43.79 -13.46 -19.19
CA ALA A 557 43.52 -14.23 -20.40
C ALA A 557 43.55 -13.33 -21.64
N ILE A 558 44.15 -13.83 -22.73
CA ILE A 558 44.39 -13.09 -23.97
C ILE A 558 43.58 -13.68 -25.12
N TYR A 559 42.72 -12.88 -25.74
CA TYR A 559 42.11 -13.20 -27.03
C TYR A 559 43.14 -13.06 -28.16
N PRO A 560 43.21 -13.99 -29.13
CA PRO A 560 42.39 -15.21 -29.26
C PRO A 560 42.98 -16.47 -28.60
N ASN A 561 44.19 -16.40 -28.04
CA ASN A 561 44.96 -17.57 -27.59
C ASN A 561 44.27 -18.36 -26.47
N ASP A 562 43.68 -17.64 -25.51
CA ASP A 562 43.07 -18.21 -24.30
C ASP A 562 41.55 -18.32 -24.41
N GLY A 563 40.96 -18.02 -25.56
CA GLY A 563 39.50 -18.09 -25.77
C GLY A 563 38.99 -17.11 -26.83
N GLU A 564 37.85 -17.43 -27.44
CA GLU A 564 37.23 -16.62 -28.51
C GLU A 564 35.93 -15.91 -28.08
N ASP A 565 35.43 -16.17 -26.88
CA ASP A 565 34.21 -15.56 -26.33
C ASP A 565 34.42 -15.12 -24.88
N PHE A 566 33.50 -14.27 -24.39
CA PHE A 566 33.58 -13.65 -23.07
C PHE A 566 33.65 -14.66 -21.94
N GLU A 567 32.82 -15.70 -21.96
CA GLU A 567 32.70 -16.66 -20.85
C GLU A 567 33.94 -17.55 -20.77
N VAL A 568 34.53 -17.93 -21.91
CA VAL A 568 35.79 -18.70 -21.93
C VAL A 568 36.96 -17.88 -21.40
N LEU A 569 37.15 -16.65 -21.89
CA LEU A 569 38.23 -15.79 -21.43
C LEU A 569 38.08 -15.42 -19.96
N LEU A 570 36.85 -15.14 -19.52
CA LEU A 570 36.56 -14.83 -18.12
C LEU A 570 36.93 -15.99 -17.20
N LYS A 571 36.49 -17.21 -17.54
CA LYS A 571 36.81 -18.42 -16.77
C LYS A 571 38.31 -18.71 -16.73
N ASN A 572 39.01 -18.47 -17.83
CA ASN A 572 40.44 -18.71 -17.93
C ASN A 572 41.24 -17.68 -17.12
N ALA A 573 40.83 -16.41 -17.14
CA ALA A 573 41.40 -15.38 -16.28
C ALA A 573 41.15 -15.65 -14.79
N ASP A 574 39.93 -16.06 -14.42
CA ASP A 574 39.59 -16.49 -13.04
C ASP A 574 40.48 -17.66 -12.58
N THR A 575 40.64 -18.68 -13.42
CA THR A 575 41.52 -19.83 -13.14
C THR A 575 42.97 -19.39 -12.91
N ALA A 576 43.44 -18.40 -13.68
CA ALA A 576 44.79 -17.85 -13.51
C ALA A 576 44.94 -17.05 -12.21
N MET A 577 43.92 -16.26 -11.85
CA MET A 577 43.88 -15.46 -10.61
C MET A 577 43.89 -16.38 -9.38
N TYR A 578 43.08 -17.44 -9.39
CA TYR A 578 43.04 -18.38 -8.27
C TYR A 578 44.40 -19.04 -8.02
N ARG A 579 45.19 -19.29 -9.07
CA ARG A 579 46.58 -19.78 -8.90
C ARG A 579 47.52 -18.75 -8.29
N VAL A 580 47.34 -17.47 -8.58
CA VAL A 580 48.11 -16.41 -7.90
C VAL A 580 47.87 -16.48 -6.39
N LYS A 581 46.61 -16.63 -5.99
CA LYS A 581 46.24 -16.79 -4.58
C LYS A 581 46.82 -18.05 -3.92
N GLN A 582 47.09 -19.11 -4.67
CA GLN A 582 47.72 -20.31 -4.08
C GLN A 582 49.24 -20.15 -3.92
N ASP A 583 49.91 -19.52 -4.89
CA ASP A 583 51.36 -19.53 -4.97
C ASP A 583 52.03 -18.38 -4.20
N SER A 584 51.55 -17.14 -4.35
CA SER A 584 52.28 -15.97 -3.87
C SER A 584 51.40 -14.86 -3.27
N HIS A 585 50.13 -14.74 -3.69
CA HIS A 585 49.32 -13.51 -3.52
C HIS A 585 50.06 -12.26 -4.06
N ASN A 586 49.38 -11.11 -4.20
CA ASN A 586 50.01 -9.86 -4.64
C ASN A 586 50.88 -9.98 -5.92
N ASP A 587 50.40 -10.74 -6.91
CA ASP A 587 51.11 -10.97 -8.17
C ASP A 587 50.11 -11.13 -9.32
N PHE A 588 50.60 -11.38 -10.53
CA PHE A 588 49.75 -11.71 -11.67
C PHE A 588 50.19 -12.99 -12.38
N ARG A 589 49.24 -13.67 -13.04
CA ARG A 589 49.56 -14.77 -13.95
C ARG A 589 48.69 -14.79 -15.19
N PHE A 590 49.31 -15.21 -16.29
CA PHE A 590 48.59 -15.58 -17.50
C PHE A 590 47.97 -16.97 -17.36
N PHE A 591 46.83 -17.17 -18.02
CA PHE A 591 46.26 -18.48 -18.19
C PHE A 591 47.19 -19.39 -18.99
N ALA A 592 47.36 -20.61 -18.50
CA ALA A 592 47.99 -21.71 -19.23
C ALA A 592 47.07 -22.94 -19.13
N MET A 593 46.96 -23.74 -20.18
CA MET A 593 46.08 -24.92 -20.20
C MET A 593 46.31 -25.91 -19.04
N GLU A 594 47.53 -25.98 -18.51
CA GLU A 594 47.88 -26.79 -17.34
C GLU A 594 47.16 -26.33 -16.05
N MET A 595 46.69 -25.07 -16.01
CA MET A 595 45.94 -24.46 -14.90
C MET A 595 44.58 -25.09 -14.69
N GLN A 596 43.85 -25.33 -15.76
CA GLN A 596 42.52 -25.92 -15.69
C GLN A 596 42.55 -27.39 -15.19
N ALA A 597 43.61 -28.13 -15.49
CA ALA A 597 43.79 -29.50 -15.00
C ALA A 597 44.04 -29.54 -13.48
N HIS A 598 44.76 -28.56 -12.94
CA HIS A 598 45.07 -28.50 -11.50
C HIS A 598 43.86 -28.11 -10.65
N SER A 599 43.05 -27.14 -11.08
CA SER A 599 41.83 -26.76 -10.34
C SER A 599 40.81 -27.90 -10.32
N ALA A 600 40.63 -28.61 -11.44
CA ALA A 600 39.80 -29.81 -11.50
C ALA A 600 40.34 -30.92 -10.57
N ARG A 601 41.66 -31.09 -10.52
CA ARG A 601 42.32 -32.07 -9.64
C ARG A 601 42.15 -31.73 -8.16
N THR A 602 42.29 -30.46 -7.78
CA THR A 602 42.07 -29.96 -6.42
C THR A 602 40.64 -30.24 -5.94
N LEU A 603 39.64 -29.99 -6.79
CA LEU A 603 38.24 -30.30 -6.47
C LEU A 603 37.99 -31.80 -6.28
N LEU A 604 38.58 -32.64 -7.13
CA LEU A 604 38.50 -34.09 -7.00
C LEU A 604 39.12 -34.57 -5.68
N LEU A 605 40.30 -34.04 -5.34
CA LEU A 605 41.00 -34.37 -4.09
C LEU A 605 40.23 -33.88 -2.86
N SER A 606 39.70 -32.66 -2.86
CA SER A 606 38.88 -32.14 -1.76
C SER A 606 37.67 -33.02 -1.45
N ASN A 607 36.98 -33.49 -2.50
CA ASN A 607 35.86 -34.42 -2.35
C ASN A 607 36.30 -35.79 -1.85
N ALA A 608 37.40 -36.33 -2.37
CA ALA A 608 37.93 -37.63 -1.94
C ALA A 608 38.42 -37.60 -0.49
N MET A 609 39.02 -36.49 -0.04
CA MET A 609 39.63 -36.34 1.29
C MET A 609 38.60 -36.51 2.42
N ARG A 610 37.35 -36.05 2.19
CA ARG A 610 36.21 -36.21 3.13
C ARG A 610 36.02 -37.64 3.61
N HIS A 611 36.36 -38.62 2.77
CA HIS A 611 36.19 -40.04 3.07
C HIS A 611 37.52 -40.78 3.30
N ALA A 612 38.67 -40.13 3.09
CA ALA A 612 39.98 -40.77 3.11
C ALA A 612 40.26 -41.51 4.42
N LEU A 613 39.96 -40.85 5.56
CA LEU A 613 40.14 -41.45 6.89
C LEU A 613 39.18 -42.62 7.12
N SER A 614 37.88 -42.43 6.85
CA SER A 614 36.85 -43.48 7.03
C SER A 614 37.05 -44.72 6.16
N ARG A 615 37.76 -44.57 5.03
CA ARG A 615 38.04 -45.62 4.05
C ARG A 615 39.44 -46.22 4.19
N ASN A 616 40.18 -45.91 5.26
CA ASN A 616 41.54 -46.40 5.51
C ASN A 616 42.52 -46.14 4.35
N GLN A 617 42.44 -44.97 3.73
CA GLN A 617 43.31 -44.59 2.60
C GLN A 617 44.58 -43.86 3.05
N LEU A 618 44.66 -43.48 4.33
CA LEU A 618 45.80 -42.80 4.92
C LEU A 618 46.71 -43.82 5.62
N GLN A 619 48.02 -43.62 5.51
CA GLN A 619 49.03 -44.44 6.19
C GLN A 619 50.21 -43.57 6.63
N LEU A 620 50.96 -44.01 7.64
CA LEU A 620 52.19 -43.37 8.08
C LEU A 620 53.41 -44.11 7.55
N HIS A 621 54.34 -43.33 6.99
CA HIS A 621 55.72 -43.77 6.75
C HIS A 621 56.63 -43.08 7.76
N TYR A 622 57.78 -43.68 8.03
CA TYR A 622 58.71 -43.24 9.06
C TYR A 622 60.08 -43.02 8.45
N GLN A 623 60.64 -41.83 8.65
CA GLN A 623 61.99 -41.51 8.17
C GLN A 623 62.97 -41.45 9.34
N PRO A 624 64.14 -42.12 9.26
CA PRO A 624 65.07 -42.17 10.39
C PRO A 624 65.83 -40.85 10.55
N GLN A 625 65.94 -40.42 11.81
CA GLN A 625 66.80 -39.31 12.23
C GLN A 625 68.06 -39.90 12.88
N VAL A 626 69.23 -39.51 12.40
CA VAL A 626 70.52 -40.12 12.76
C VAL A 626 71.42 -39.11 13.47
N SER A 627 72.00 -39.51 14.60
CA SER A 627 72.98 -38.71 15.32
C SER A 627 74.32 -38.67 14.57
N LEU A 628 74.84 -37.47 14.33
CA LEU A 628 76.15 -37.29 13.70
C LEU A 628 77.32 -37.66 14.62
N LYS A 629 77.08 -37.77 15.92
CA LYS A 629 78.11 -38.06 16.93
C LYS A 629 78.53 -39.54 16.93
N ASP A 630 77.57 -40.45 16.82
CA ASP A 630 77.77 -41.89 16.95
C ASP A 630 77.14 -42.71 15.81
N GLY A 631 76.46 -42.06 14.86
CA GLY A 631 75.88 -42.69 13.68
C GLY A 631 74.64 -43.53 13.97
N LYS A 632 74.06 -43.41 15.18
CA LYS A 632 72.89 -44.20 15.59
C LYS A 632 71.58 -43.51 15.23
N VAL A 633 70.54 -44.31 15.01
CA VAL A 633 69.17 -43.79 14.86
C VAL A 633 68.68 -43.32 16.22
N VAL A 634 68.33 -42.04 16.31
CA VAL A 634 67.88 -41.38 17.56
C VAL A 634 66.39 -41.00 17.51
N GLY A 635 65.83 -40.90 16.31
CA GLY A 635 64.43 -40.53 16.10
C GLY A 635 63.84 -41.09 14.82
N ALA A 636 62.53 -40.92 14.68
CA ALA A 636 61.77 -41.21 13.48
C ALA A 636 60.74 -40.11 13.25
N GLU A 637 60.72 -39.53 12.06
CA GLU A 637 59.66 -38.60 11.67
C GLU A 637 58.49 -39.36 11.03
N ALA A 638 57.29 -39.17 11.58
CA ALA A 638 56.05 -39.74 11.05
C ALA A 638 55.49 -38.86 9.92
N LEU A 639 55.55 -39.40 8.71
CA LEU A 639 55.18 -38.72 7.48
C LEU A 639 53.89 -39.31 6.90
N LEU A 640 52.86 -38.48 6.81
CA LEU A 640 51.55 -38.87 6.28
C LEU A 640 51.61 -39.21 4.79
N ARG A 641 50.93 -40.27 4.37
CA ARG A 641 50.81 -40.70 2.98
C ARG A 641 49.35 -40.99 2.65
N TRP A 642 48.90 -40.57 1.47
CA TRP A 642 47.57 -40.87 0.98
C TRP A 642 47.62 -41.79 -0.24
N MET A 643 47.04 -42.97 -0.09
CA MET A 643 46.92 -43.99 -1.12
C MET A 643 45.47 -44.06 -1.59
N HIS A 644 45.16 -43.42 -2.71
CA HIS A 644 43.82 -43.48 -3.28
C HIS A 644 43.72 -44.62 -4.30
N PRO A 645 42.65 -45.44 -4.28
CA PRO A 645 42.52 -46.62 -5.15
C PRO A 645 42.52 -46.27 -6.64
N GLU A 646 41.94 -45.14 -7.02
CA GLU A 646 41.82 -44.72 -8.43
C GLU A 646 42.84 -43.66 -8.84
N LEU A 647 43.29 -42.81 -7.91
CA LEU A 647 44.16 -41.66 -8.20
C LEU A 647 45.63 -41.97 -7.92
N GLY A 648 45.92 -43.17 -7.38
CA GLY A 648 47.24 -43.60 -6.98
C GLY A 648 47.74 -42.92 -5.70
N THR A 649 49.05 -42.84 -5.57
CA THR A 649 49.72 -42.15 -4.45
C THR A 649 49.61 -40.64 -4.65
N ILE A 650 49.04 -39.94 -3.68
CA ILE A 650 48.87 -38.48 -3.71
C ILE A 650 49.92 -37.84 -2.81
N SER A 651 50.57 -36.78 -3.31
CA SER A 651 51.66 -36.10 -2.60
C SER A 651 51.13 -35.35 -1.37
N PRO A 652 51.81 -35.41 -0.21
CA PRO A 652 51.49 -34.57 0.96
C PRO A 652 51.39 -33.08 0.63
N ALA A 653 52.30 -32.57 -0.20
CA ALA A 653 52.29 -31.17 -0.65
C ALA A 653 51.01 -30.81 -1.45
N GLU A 654 50.31 -31.80 -2.01
CA GLU A 654 49.08 -31.60 -2.78
C GLU A 654 47.84 -31.64 -1.88
N PHE A 655 47.75 -32.58 -0.93
CA PHE A 655 46.51 -32.79 -0.17
C PHE A 655 46.49 -32.16 1.23
N ILE A 656 47.64 -31.84 1.83
CA ILE A 656 47.67 -31.20 3.16
C ILE A 656 47.03 -29.80 3.11
N PRO A 657 47.35 -28.91 2.14
CA PRO A 657 46.69 -27.61 2.04
C PRO A 657 45.17 -27.74 1.90
N ILE A 658 44.72 -28.69 1.07
CA ILE A 658 43.29 -29.00 0.88
C ILE A 658 42.64 -29.47 2.19
N ALA A 659 43.34 -30.28 2.98
CA ALA A 659 42.86 -30.75 4.27
C ALA A 659 42.78 -29.62 5.31
N GLU A 660 43.69 -28.64 5.25
CA GLU A 660 43.69 -27.46 6.11
C GLU A 660 42.52 -26.52 5.78
N GLU A 661 42.36 -26.15 4.49
CA GLU A 661 41.28 -25.30 4.01
C GLU A 661 39.88 -25.89 4.31
N SER A 662 39.75 -27.21 4.16
CA SER A 662 38.50 -27.92 4.44
C SER A 662 38.27 -28.25 5.93
N GLY A 663 39.23 -27.94 6.81
CA GLY A 663 39.19 -28.23 8.25
C GLY A 663 39.36 -29.71 8.62
N GLN A 664 39.56 -30.60 7.65
CA GLN A 664 39.74 -32.04 7.89
C GLN A 664 41.07 -32.38 8.56
N ILE A 665 42.06 -31.49 8.45
CA ILE A 665 43.40 -31.66 9.02
C ILE A 665 43.36 -31.93 10.53
N VAL A 666 42.35 -31.42 11.25
CA VAL A 666 42.21 -31.65 12.69
C VAL A 666 41.92 -33.13 13.00
N GLN A 667 40.97 -33.74 12.27
CA GLN A 667 40.62 -35.16 12.45
C GLN A 667 41.74 -36.09 11.97
N ILE A 668 42.37 -35.74 10.85
CA ILE A 668 43.51 -36.48 10.31
C ILE A 668 44.67 -36.41 11.29
N GLY A 669 44.97 -35.23 11.80
CA GLY A 669 46.07 -35.00 12.72
C GLY A 669 45.91 -35.71 14.06
N GLU A 670 44.69 -35.78 14.61
CA GLU A 670 44.42 -36.64 15.78
C GLU A 670 44.71 -38.11 15.45
N TRP A 671 44.26 -38.60 14.29
CA TRP A 671 44.54 -39.97 13.85
C TRP A 671 46.05 -40.23 13.66
N VAL A 672 46.79 -39.27 13.09
CA VAL A 672 48.25 -39.34 12.93
C VAL A 672 48.91 -39.45 14.30
N LEU A 673 48.58 -38.58 15.25
CA LEU A 673 49.13 -38.61 16.61
C LEU A 673 48.88 -39.95 17.30
N ARG A 674 47.63 -40.43 17.28
CA ARG A 674 47.27 -41.73 17.88
C ARG A 674 48.05 -42.88 17.24
N THR A 675 48.18 -42.88 15.92
CA THR A 675 48.86 -43.94 15.18
C THR A 675 50.37 -43.92 15.44
N ALA A 676 51.00 -42.74 15.42
CA ALA A 676 52.42 -42.58 15.67
C ALA A 676 52.80 -42.94 17.12
N VAL A 677 52.03 -42.47 18.11
CA VAL A 677 52.24 -42.79 19.53
C VAL A 677 52.08 -44.30 19.80
N ARG A 678 51.05 -44.93 19.20
CA ARG A 678 50.85 -46.38 19.30
C ARG A 678 52.01 -47.15 18.65
N GLN A 679 52.42 -46.75 17.45
CA GLN A 679 53.55 -47.39 16.76
C GLN A 679 54.84 -47.31 17.57
N GLN A 680 55.13 -46.15 18.18
CA GLN A 680 56.30 -45.99 19.03
C GLN A 680 56.23 -46.89 20.27
N LYS A 681 55.05 -47.04 20.87
CA LYS A 681 54.85 -47.96 22.01
C LYS A 681 55.06 -49.42 21.59
N ASP A 682 54.53 -49.81 20.43
CA ASP A 682 54.71 -51.17 19.88
C ASP A 682 56.20 -51.47 19.65
N TRP A 683 56.98 -50.50 19.15
CA TRP A 683 58.42 -50.65 18.99
C TRP A 683 59.18 -50.82 20.31
N LEU A 684 58.80 -50.06 21.35
CA LEU A 684 59.37 -50.21 22.69
C LEU A 684 59.05 -51.59 23.29
N ASP A 685 57.82 -52.07 23.12
CA ASP A 685 57.38 -53.39 23.63
C ASP A 685 58.06 -54.55 22.90
N LEU A 686 58.43 -54.36 21.63
CA LEU A 686 59.23 -55.29 20.83
C LEU A 686 60.73 -55.29 21.20
N GLY A 687 61.14 -54.47 22.17
CA GLY A 687 62.52 -54.36 22.65
C GLY A 687 63.46 -53.64 21.68
N LEU A 688 62.92 -52.80 20.78
CA LEU A 688 63.75 -51.94 19.92
C LEU A 688 64.38 -50.80 20.75
N PRO A 689 65.49 -50.20 20.27
CA PRO A 689 66.10 -49.06 20.93
C PRO A 689 65.08 -47.92 21.14
N PRO A 690 65.08 -47.27 22.31
CA PRO A 690 64.20 -46.14 22.57
C PRO A 690 64.60 -44.94 21.71
N ILE A 691 63.78 -44.65 20.70
CA ILE A 691 63.91 -43.46 19.84
C ILE A 691 62.84 -42.41 20.18
N VAL A 692 62.93 -41.24 19.57
CA VAL A 692 61.90 -40.18 19.63
C VAL A 692 61.04 -40.24 18.37
N MET A 693 59.72 -40.22 18.52
CA MET A 693 58.77 -40.11 17.41
C MET A 693 58.44 -38.63 17.18
N ALA A 694 58.80 -38.10 16.03
CA ALA A 694 58.49 -36.74 15.62
C ALA A 694 57.20 -36.71 14.77
N VAL A 695 56.30 -35.77 15.07
CA VAL A 695 55.02 -35.61 14.37
C VAL A 695 54.79 -34.13 14.04
N ASN A 696 54.57 -33.85 12.75
CA ASN A 696 54.23 -32.51 12.27
C ASN A 696 52.83 -32.07 12.71
N LEU A 697 52.72 -30.80 13.10
CA LEU A 697 51.45 -30.15 13.40
C LEU A 697 51.16 -29.02 12.42
N SER A 698 49.95 -29.01 11.87
CA SER A 698 49.43 -27.86 11.12
C SER A 698 49.18 -26.64 12.00
N ALA A 699 49.14 -25.47 11.37
CA ALA A 699 48.77 -24.21 12.02
C ALA A 699 47.41 -24.31 12.73
N THR A 700 46.43 -24.91 12.06
CA THR A 700 45.05 -25.06 12.54
C THR A 700 44.98 -25.96 13.77
N GLN A 701 45.76 -27.04 13.82
CA GLN A 701 45.82 -27.91 15.00
C GLN A 701 46.51 -27.24 16.17
N PHE A 702 47.61 -26.51 15.93
CA PHE A 702 48.37 -25.86 16.99
C PHE A 702 47.58 -24.77 17.70
N ARG A 703 46.71 -24.04 16.98
CA ARG A 703 45.81 -23.04 17.58
C ARG A 703 44.64 -23.65 18.35
N HIS A 704 44.42 -24.95 18.27
CA HIS A 704 43.30 -25.59 18.95
C HIS A 704 43.53 -25.59 20.47
N PRO A 705 42.66 -24.94 21.28
CA PRO A 705 42.95 -24.69 22.70
C PRO A 705 43.18 -25.95 23.54
N ASN A 706 42.54 -27.06 23.16
CA ASN A 706 42.55 -28.33 23.90
C ASN A 706 43.64 -29.32 23.41
N LEU A 707 44.59 -28.88 22.57
CA LEU A 707 45.62 -29.78 22.06
C LEU A 707 46.51 -30.37 23.18
N PRO A 708 46.92 -29.65 24.25
CA PRO A 708 47.73 -30.25 25.31
C PRO A 708 47.00 -31.37 26.05
N GLU A 709 45.71 -31.18 26.33
CA GLU A 709 44.85 -32.20 26.93
C GLU A 709 44.65 -33.39 26.00
N LEU A 710 44.48 -33.15 24.70
CA LEU A 710 44.35 -34.20 23.69
C LEU A 710 45.61 -35.07 23.63
N VAL A 711 46.78 -34.47 23.46
CA VAL A 711 48.06 -35.20 23.34
C VAL A 711 48.37 -35.94 24.64
N SER A 712 48.16 -35.31 25.79
CA SER A 712 48.36 -35.95 27.09
C SER A 712 47.40 -37.14 27.29
N GLY A 713 46.15 -37.01 26.85
CA GLY A 713 45.17 -38.08 26.87
C GLY A 713 45.58 -39.27 26.00
N ILE A 714 46.09 -39.02 24.78
CA ILE A 714 46.58 -40.06 23.86
C ILE A 714 47.80 -40.79 24.46
N LEU A 715 48.76 -40.05 25.02
CA LEU A 715 49.95 -40.62 25.66
C LEU A 715 49.57 -41.50 26.86
N ALA A 716 48.63 -41.04 27.69
CA ALA A 716 48.14 -41.79 28.84
C ALA A 716 47.36 -43.05 28.44
N GLU A 717 46.53 -42.98 27.39
CA GLU A 717 45.78 -44.12 26.84
C GLU A 717 46.70 -45.23 26.36
N VAL A 718 47.78 -44.87 25.64
CA VAL A 718 48.74 -45.82 25.07
C VAL A 718 49.81 -46.25 26.09
N GLY A 719 50.07 -45.42 27.11
CA GLY A 719 51.12 -45.65 28.09
C GLY A 719 52.53 -45.37 27.56
N LEU A 720 52.67 -44.39 26.64
CA LEU A 720 53.97 -43.94 26.14
C LEU A 720 54.50 -42.78 27.01
N PRO A 721 55.74 -42.84 27.53
CA PRO A 721 56.33 -41.69 28.22
C PRO A 721 56.44 -40.46 27.29
N PRO A 722 56.04 -39.25 27.74
CA PRO A 722 56.02 -38.05 26.89
C PRO A 722 57.35 -37.70 26.20
N GLN A 723 58.47 -38.12 26.79
CA GLN A 723 59.83 -37.87 26.28
C GLN A 723 60.13 -38.57 24.95
N HIS A 724 59.30 -39.54 24.54
CA HIS A 724 59.40 -40.25 23.26
C HIS A 724 58.53 -39.62 22.16
N LEU A 725 57.85 -38.51 22.43
CA LEU A 725 57.09 -37.75 21.45
C LEU A 725 57.69 -36.35 21.28
N GLU A 726 57.93 -35.99 20.03
CA GLU A 726 58.33 -34.66 19.60
C GLU A 726 57.27 -34.11 18.63
N LEU A 727 56.83 -32.88 18.84
CA LEU A 727 55.88 -32.20 17.97
C LEU A 727 56.61 -31.11 17.19
N GLU A 728 56.47 -31.15 15.88
CA GLU A 728 57.16 -30.25 14.95
C GLU A 728 56.21 -29.17 14.46
N LEU A 729 56.67 -27.92 14.43
CA LEU A 729 55.90 -26.75 14.01
C LEU A 729 56.75 -25.91 13.06
N THR A 730 56.19 -25.50 11.93
CA THR A 730 56.91 -24.63 11.01
C THR A 730 57.17 -23.26 11.61
N GLU A 731 58.27 -22.63 11.21
CA GLU A 731 58.67 -21.29 11.65
C GLU A 731 57.52 -20.27 11.50
N ALA A 732 56.85 -20.27 10.36
CA ALA A 732 55.74 -19.35 10.05
C ALA A 732 54.59 -19.45 11.07
N VAL A 733 54.23 -20.67 11.48
CA VAL A 733 53.15 -20.90 12.46
C VAL A 733 53.51 -20.34 13.83
N THR A 734 54.78 -20.38 14.21
CA THR A 734 55.24 -19.83 15.49
C THR A 734 55.28 -18.31 15.52
N MET A 735 55.45 -17.66 14.35
CA MET A 735 55.61 -16.21 14.24
C MET A 735 54.30 -15.46 13.98
N ASP A 736 53.24 -16.13 13.53
CA ASP A 736 51.93 -15.49 13.28
C ASP A 736 51.31 -14.91 14.58
N ASP A 737 51.32 -15.68 15.67
CA ASP A 737 50.97 -15.20 17.02
C ASP A 737 51.99 -15.71 18.06
N PRO A 738 53.08 -14.95 18.30
CA PRO A 738 54.17 -15.43 19.14
C PRO A 738 53.78 -15.52 20.62
N GLN A 739 52.82 -14.73 21.12
CA GLN A 739 52.42 -14.83 22.54
C GLN A 739 51.56 -16.08 22.77
N ALA A 740 50.59 -16.34 21.90
CA ALA A 740 49.79 -17.56 21.99
C ALA A 740 50.66 -18.81 21.80
N ALA A 741 51.61 -18.77 20.85
CA ALA A 741 52.56 -19.85 20.63
C ALA A 741 53.42 -20.14 21.86
N ILE A 742 53.96 -19.11 22.54
CA ILE A 742 54.71 -19.28 23.80
C ILE A 742 53.85 -19.98 24.86
N MET A 743 52.64 -19.48 25.11
CA MET A 743 51.74 -20.07 26.11
C MET A 743 51.42 -21.54 25.81
N MET A 744 51.22 -21.86 24.54
CA MET A 744 50.89 -23.21 24.11
C MET A 744 52.07 -24.16 24.24
N MET A 745 53.25 -23.73 23.80
CA MET A 745 54.49 -24.49 23.95
C MET A 745 54.84 -24.70 25.43
N ASP A 746 54.62 -23.70 26.29
CA ASP A 746 54.84 -23.82 27.74
C ASP A 746 53.93 -24.92 28.33
N LYS A 747 52.65 -24.97 27.97
CA LYS A 747 51.74 -26.04 28.40
C LYS A 747 52.17 -27.43 27.93
N LEU A 748 52.58 -27.57 26.67
CA LEU A 748 53.05 -28.84 26.12
C LEU A 748 54.38 -29.28 26.78
N HIS A 749 55.26 -28.32 27.07
CA HIS A 749 56.50 -28.55 27.79
C HIS A 749 56.26 -28.99 29.24
N GLU A 750 55.29 -28.40 29.93
CA GLU A 750 54.86 -28.83 31.28
C GLU A 750 54.35 -30.28 31.29
N CYS A 751 53.76 -30.75 30.20
CA CYS A 751 53.37 -32.15 30.01
C CYS A 751 54.57 -33.08 29.68
N GLY A 752 55.78 -32.55 29.53
CA GLY A 752 57.00 -33.29 29.22
C GLY A 752 57.15 -33.67 27.74
N ILE A 753 56.38 -33.05 26.85
CA ILE A 753 56.42 -33.26 25.41
C ILE A 753 57.52 -32.39 24.80
N ARG A 754 58.30 -32.94 23.87
CA ARG A 754 59.34 -32.19 23.15
C ARG A 754 58.73 -31.39 22.00
N MET A 755 59.29 -30.23 21.73
CA MET A 755 58.88 -29.35 20.63
C MET A 755 60.09 -29.05 19.75
N SER A 756 59.89 -29.02 18.43
CA SER A 756 60.89 -28.54 17.48
C SER A 756 60.29 -27.53 16.50
N ILE A 757 61.14 -26.67 15.96
CA ILE A 757 60.76 -25.72 14.91
C ILE A 757 61.29 -26.23 13.57
N ASP A 758 60.38 -26.40 12.63
CA ASP A 758 60.63 -26.85 11.26
C ASP A 758 60.81 -25.69 10.27
N ASP A 759 61.39 -25.98 9.11
CA ASP A 759 61.66 -25.04 8.01
C ASP A 759 62.46 -23.78 8.43
N PHE A 760 63.31 -23.90 9.45
CA PHE A 760 63.95 -22.74 10.07
C PHE A 760 64.95 -22.05 9.13
N GLY A 761 64.77 -20.73 8.94
CA GLY A 761 65.58 -19.87 8.08
C GLY A 761 64.85 -19.40 6.82
N THR A 762 63.67 -19.96 6.52
CA THR A 762 62.84 -19.55 5.37
C THR A 762 61.93 -18.35 5.69
N GLY A 763 61.77 -18.00 6.96
CA GLY A 763 60.94 -16.89 7.44
C GLY A 763 61.70 -15.78 8.20
N TYR A 764 60.95 -14.80 8.72
CA TYR A 764 61.48 -13.68 9.50
C TYR A 764 61.44 -13.96 11.00
N SER A 765 62.27 -14.87 11.49
CA SER A 765 62.38 -15.11 12.94
C SER A 765 62.98 -13.92 13.69
N SER A 766 62.23 -13.36 14.64
CA SER A 766 62.83 -12.50 15.66
C SER A 766 63.59 -13.37 16.68
N LEU A 767 64.91 -13.25 16.71
CA LEU A 767 65.79 -13.85 17.75
C LEU A 767 65.28 -13.59 19.19
N SER A 768 64.55 -12.48 19.39
CA SER A 768 63.96 -12.13 20.68
C SER A 768 62.86 -13.11 21.13
N TYR A 769 62.06 -13.64 20.20
CA TYR A 769 61.03 -14.64 20.48
C TYR A 769 61.61 -16.05 20.56
N LEU A 770 62.58 -16.38 19.71
CA LEU A 770 63.24 -17.68 19.73
C LEU A 770 63.84 -18.01 21.11
N LYS A 771 64.41 -17.01 21.79
CA LYS A 771 64.92 -17.15 23.17
C LYS A 771 63.83 -17.50 24.20
N ARG A 772 62.57 -17.12 23.94
CA ARG A 772 61.43 -17.35 24.84
C ARG A 772 60.76 -18.68 24.58
N PHE A 773 60.84 -19.22 23.36
CA PHE A 773 60.26 -20.52 23.03
C PHE A 773 60.99 -21.66 23.75
N LYS A 774 60.22 -22.56 24.38
CA LYS A 774 60.73 -23.78 25.04
C LYS A 774 60.90 -24.91 24.04
N VAL A 775 61.73 -24.69 23.03
CA VAL A 775 61.98 -25.66 21.96
C VAL A 775 63.26 -26.45 22.23
N TYR A 776 63.19 -27.74 21.91
CA TYR A 776 64.28 -28.69 22.10
C TYR A 776 65.25 -28.70 20.91
N LYS A 777 64.71 -28.55 19.69
CA LYS A 777 65.44 -28.75 18.44
C LYS A 777 65.02 -27.74 17.38
N LEU A 778 65.98 -27.29 16.56
CA LEU A 778 65.74 -26.54 15.33
C LEU A 778 66.07 -27.42 14.11
N LYS A 779 65.14 -27.47 13.16
CA LYS A 779 65.31 -28.21 11.90
C LYS A 779 65.71 -27.23 10.81
N ILE A 780 66.87 -27.48 10.20
CA ILE A 780 67.43 -26.67 9.13
C ILE A 780 66.81 -27.13 7.82
N ASP A 781 66.10 -26.23 7.15
CA ASP A 781 65.36 -26.54 5.93
C ASP A 781 66.25 -27.14 4.82
N GLN A 782 65.68 -28.07 4.07
CA GLN A 782 66.37 -28.76 2.98
C GLN A 782 66.87 -27.81 1.88
N SER A 783 66.24 -26.64 1.67
CA SER A 783 66.66 -25.69 0.63
C SER A 783 68.10 -25.22 0.86
N PHE A 784 68.46 -24.89 2.11
CA PHE A 784 69.83 -24.50 2.47
C PHE A 784 70.81 -25.69 2.48
N VAL A 785 70.33 -26.89 2.80
CA VAL A 785 71.18 -28.10 2.85
C VAL A 785 71.51 -28.62 1.46
N ARG A 786 70.59 -28.47 0.50
CA ARG A 786 70.75 -28.98 -0.87
C ARG A 786 72.00 -28.39 -1.53
N ASP A 787 72.15 -27.08 -1.46
CA ASP A 787 73.19 -26.33 -2.18
C ASP A 787 74.37 -25.91 -1.26
N ILE A 788 74.42 -26.42 -0.03
CA ILE A 788 75.44 -26.14 1.01
C ILE A 788 76.90 -26.41 0.62
N THR A 789 77.16 -27.11 -0.49
CA THR A 789 78.53 -27.37 -0.95
C THR A 789 78.97 -26.38 -2.04
N THR A 790 78.00 -25.78 -2.73
CA THR A 790 78.19 -24.94 -3.92
C THR A 790 77.91 -23.47 -3.65
N ASP A 791 76.89 -23.15 -2.86
CA ASP A 791 76.48 -21.78 -2.57
C ASP A 791 77.15 -21.24 -1.28
N PRO A 792 77.89 -20.12 -1.34
CA PRO A 792 78.48 -19.51 -0.16
C PRO A 792 77.45 -18.90 0.82
N ASP A 793 76.28 -18.45 0.34
CA ASP A 793 75.25 -17.83 1.17
C ASP A 793 74.52 -18.90 2.00
N ASP A 794 74.15 -20.03 1.39
CA ASP A 794 73.56 -21.16 2.12
C ASP A 794 74.51 -21.71 3.20
N LYS A 795 75.81 -21.80 2.89
CA LYS A 795 76.84 -22.16 3.89
C LYS A 795 76.83 -21.21 5.08
N ALA A 796 76.74 -19.90 4.83
CA ALA A 796 76.73 -18.90 5.87
C ALA A 796 75.47 -19.02 6.74
N ILE A 797 74.30 -19.23 6.11
CA ILE A 797 73.01 -19.41 6.81
C ILE A 797 73.05 -20.65 7.70
N VAL A 798 73.42 -21.81 7.16
CA VAL A 798 73.48 -23.07 7.94
C VAL A 798 74.46 -22.95 9.12
N THR A 799 75.63 -22.34 8.88
CA THR A 799 76.62 -22.10 9.95
C THR A 799 76.07 -21.17 11.03
N ALA A 800 75.34 -20.12 10.64
CA ALA A 800 74.72 -19.20 11.58
C ALA A 800 73.63 -19.90 12.43
N ILE A 801 72.78 -20.70 11.81
CA ILE A 801 71.71 -21.45 12.51
C ILE A 801 72.31 -22.41 13.54
N ILE A 802 73.34 -23.19 13.16
CA ILE A 802 74.00 -24.13 14.07
C ILE A 802 74.61 -23.41 15.28
N ASN A 803 75.33 -22.31 15.05
CA ASN A 803 75.96 -21.55 16.13
C ASN A 803 74.92 -20.89 17.05
N MET A 804 73.83 -20.39 16.49
CA MET A 804 72.73 -19.79 17.24
C MET A 804 72.03 -20.83 18.12
N ALA A 805 71.64 -21.98 17.56
CA ALA A 805 71.01 -23.07 18.29
C ALA A 805 71.87 -23.54 19.47
N SER A 806 73.16 -23.77 19.22
CA SER A 806 74.15 -24.15 20.24
C SER A 806 74.24 -23.11 21.36
N SER A 807 74.25 -21.82 21.01
CA SER A 807 74.30 -20.71 21.99
C SER A 807 73.03 -20.60 22.85
N LEU A 808 71.89 -21.04 22.33
CA LEU A 808 70.60 -21.07 23.04
C LEU A 808 70.34 -22.40 23.77
N GLY A 809 71.25 -23.37 23.65
CA GLY A 809 71.13 -24.70 24.27
C GLY A 809 70.14 -25.62 23.55
N MET A 810 69.85 -25.35 22.28
CA MET A 810 68.98 -26.16 21.42
C MET A 810 69.81 -27.14 20.59
N GLN A 811 69.22 -28.27 20.21
CA GLN A 811 69.81 -29.19 19.23
C GLN A 811 69.51 -28.74 17.81
N THR A 812 70.34 -29.17 16.85
CA THR A 812 70.08 -28.99 15.42
C THR A 812 69.94 -30.30 14.68
N ILE A 813 68.97 -30.34 13.76
CA ILE A 813 68.86 -31.38 12.75
C ILE A 813 68.87 -30.75 11.37
N ALA A 814 69.66 -31.30 10.45
CA ALA A 814 69.64 -30.86 9.06
C ALA A 814 68.83 -31.82 8.20
N GLU A 815 67.89 -31.27 7.44
CA GLU A 815 67.00 -32.02 6.56
C GLU A 815 67.53 -32.15 5.13
N GLY A 816 66.99 -33.08 4.36
CA GLY A 816 67.34 -33.21 2.94
C GLY A 816 68.79 -33.62 2.67
N VAL A 817 69.47 -34.29 3.59
CA VAL A 817 70.84 -34.76 3.37
C VAL A 817 70.83 -35.93 2.37
N GLU A 818 71.40 -35.72 1.19
CA GLU A 818 71.42 -36.71 0.09
C GLU A 818 72.82 -37.22 -0.24
N THR A 819 73.87 -36.45 0.07
CA THR A 819 75.25 -36.74 -0.34
C THR A 819 76.22 -36.84 0.84
N ALA A 820 77.31 -37.60 0.65
CA ALA A 820 78.38 -37.71 1.64
C ALA A 820 79.08 -36.36 1.91
N SER A 821 79.16 -35.47 0.91
CA SER A 821 79.76 -34.15 1.05
C SER A 821 78.94 -33.21 1.92
N GLN A 822 77.61 -33.22 1.79
CA GLN A 822 76.70 -32.48 2.68
C GLN A 822 76.86 -32.97 4.13
N LEU A 823 76.86 -34.30 4.31
CA LEU A 823 77.03 -34.93 5.63
C LEU A 823 78.33 -34.50 6.32
N GLU A 824 79.45 -34.56 5.61
CA GLU A 824 80.75 -34.21 6.16
C GLU A 824 80.85 -32.73 6.51
N TYR A 825 80.26 -31.86 5.67
CA TYR A 825 80.19 -30.43 5.97
C TYR A 825 79.39 -30.16 7.25
N LEU A 826 78.18 -30.71 7.36
CA LEU A 826 77.32 -30.57 8.55
C LEU A 826 78.01 -31.09 9.83
N ARG A 827 78.72 -32.21 9.72
CA ARG A 827 79.55 -32.75 10.81
C ARG A 827 80.67 -31.78 11.20
N SER A 828 81.36 -31.19 10.23
CA SER A 828 82.44 -30.23 10.48
C SER A 828 81.98 -28.95 11.18
N GLN A 829 80.73 -28.53 10.92
CA GLN A 829 80.11 -27.36 11.55
C GLN A 829 79.49 -27.66 12.92
N GLY A 830 79.45 -28.93 13.35
CA GLY A 830 78.93 -29.33 14.65
C GLY A 830 77.41 -29.53 14.72
N CYS A 831 76.75 -29.81 13.59
CA CYS A 831 75.34 -30.21 13.58
C CYS A 831 75.13 -31.49 14.41
N ASN A 832 74.00 -31.60 15.13
CA ASN A 832 73.78 -32.74 16.05
C ASN A 832 73.20 -33.96 15.35
N GLU A 833 72.15 -33.75 14.55
CA GLU A 833 71.35 -34.79 13.93
C GLU A 833 71.20 -34.50 12.43
N VAL A 834 70.89 -35.54 11.65
CA VAL A 834 70.63 -35.42 10.21
C VAL A 834 69.49 -36.33 9.80
N GLN A 835 68.76 -35.87 8.79
CA GLN A 835 67.70 -36.60 8.14
C GLN A 835 67.78 -36.40 6.63
N GLY A 836 67.58 -37.47 5.87
CA GLY A 836 67.59 -37.38 4.40
C GLY A 836 67.81 -38.72 3.70
N TYR A 837 67.74 -38.67 2.37
CA TYR A 837 67.80 -39.85 1.52
C TYR A 837 69.17 -40.52 1.47
N TYR A 838 70.21 -39.85 1.98
CA TYR A 838 71.52 -40.48 2.18
C TYR A 838 71.44 -41.74 3.06
N TYR A 839 70.61 -41.72 4.11
CA TYR A 839 70.38 -42.88 4.97
C TYR A 839 69.22 -43.74 4.50
N SER A 840 68.04 -43.15 4.38
CA SER A 840 66.86 -43.84 3.90
C SER A 840 65.77 -42.86 3.45
N LYS A 841 65.01 -43.29 2.44
CA LYS A 841 63.68 -42.71 2.18
C LYS A 841 62.71 -43.08 3.32
N PRO A 842 61.59 -42.36 3.47
CA PRO A 842 60.52 -42.75 4.40
C PRO A 842 60.04 -44.18 4.14
N LEU A 843 59.92 -44.98 5.19
CA LEU A 843 59.62 -46.40 5.13
C LEU A 843 58.29 -46.74 5.83
N PRO A 844 57.51 -47.72 5.34
CA PRO A 844 56.42 -48.31 6.11
C PRO A 844 56.93 -48.92 7.43
N ALA A 845 56.07 -49.00 8.46
CA ALA A 845 56.42 -49.47 9.81
C ALA A 845 57.29 -50.75 9.83
N ALA A 846 56.87 -51.83 9.15
CA ALA A 846 57.58 -53.10 9.15
C ALA A 846 58.99 -53.02 8.51
N GLN A 847 59.16 -52.15 7.51
CA GLN A 847 60.46 -51.92 6.87
C GLN A 847 61.35 -51.06 7.78
N PHE A 848 60.76 -50.07 8.45
CA PHE A 848 61.45 -49.25 9.44
C PHE A 848 61.94 -50.06 10.64
N GLU A 849 61.14 -51.00 11.15
CA GLU A 849 61.55 -51.96 12.19
C GLU A 849 62.79 -52.77 11.78
N SER A 850 62.78 -53.26 10.53
CA SER A 850 63.90 -54.00 9.97
C SER A 850 65.14 -53.11 9.81
N PHE A 851 64.95 -51.83 9.49
CA PHE A 851 66.01 -50.84 9.41
C PHE A 851 66.61 -50.53 10.79
N LEU A 852 65.77 -50.32 11.82
CA LEU A 852 66.21 -50.10 13.20
C LEU A 852 67.04 -51.28 13.72
N ARG A 853 66.57 -52.53 13.53
CA ARG A 853 67.31 -53.72 14.00
C ARG A 853 68.71 -53.86 13.39
N LYS A 854 68.91 -53.36 12.17
CA LYS A 854 70.21 -53.41 11.49
C LYS A 854 71.16 -52.27 11.90
N ASN A 855 70.61 -51.16 12.39
CA ASN A 855 71.35 -49.93 12.68
C ASN A 855 71.23 -49.49 14.17
N ALA A 856 70.89 -50.44 15.06
CA ALA A 856 70.72 -50.26 16.51
C ALA A 856 72.06 -50.17 17.27
#